data_AF-A0A1E1K6S4-F1
#
_entry.id   AF-A0A1E1K6S4-F1
#
_cell.length_a   1.000
_cell.length_b   1.000
_cell.length_c   1.000
_cell.angle_alpha   90.00
_cell.angle_beta   90.00
_cell.angle_gamma   90.00
#
_symmetry.space_group_name_H-M   'P 1'
#
loop_
_entity.id
_entity.type
_entity.pdbx_description
1 polymer ?
#
loop_
_entity_poly.entity_id
_entity_poly.type
_entity_poly.pdbx_seq_one_letter_code
_entity_poly.pdbx_strand_id
1 'polypeptide(L)'
;MSYQGGPAPGNGNGYWAGHGPPNTHNTHDPRPQQTATNGSQSQHAASFNQTHGYQAGQRQHWNQHGQEQYSNPNYLNNNTSYATNNNAPYAPPAVQQQYQTASQFISPAQLLQQQPPAQTRLPQSYQRDLTPSMGRSILNPVYANSPRPTAPADPSHNMAMLLVSLAEEYFESAHSLAPSVLSSMTDGDVHAYEKLVATGLGCLETALKNLKLPPRLEANIRLRYAGVLFEETENHMEGETALSQGIALCERNHYYDLKYAMQFLLAKFMAKKNPKASMKALEGHISESEVYQHYPWVYAFRLLRASHSFVSGIATENHAAIVNLNAVTDLAEQLGDHAVHLTASLMKAIAYMKRSGTEAMENIQASIAAAWRYQTEPSCRIPQLVALTHILAVACSIRQGNSKAMVEDLKKMQMMMDDALKNGNWSTSSDTMSIPIQRTLKSSQIVSSDTRTVLGIGGDGGDNLMICFLNKKDTYAITYLLSGVVLLHKNSADQKGLKFLKAGLDLLEADTKSSKKLPGLLPELITQRRWRGQLLCYLRVYMAFCSAGLADWSETKRQIDALMATSRSFDIAPTGPLEILAMYLTGVYHQGIGDLDRALNIFQDAKFALPTAKNLITTSMDQLYRDISLFAALNTLWILHENDRQDVNQNTALIEKLRPFCEHHPSVDLQTAFNLVWATVPTNPPVQMYQVKNHLRAALNGASATANTQFLCITLNVMCSRFFSNVVGDQAEKSAMAASTQATNSGNVLWRSVADGMLAQCYEVQGKKDLAQETLQQAQYFARKAALGSGPS
;
A
#
# COMPACT_ATOMS: atom_id res chain seq x y z
N MET A 1 -53.19 -23.77 31.45
CA MET A 1 -52.84 -22.34 31.65
C MET A 1 -51.32 -22.25 31.70
N SER A 2 -50.70 -21.50 30.81
CA SER A 2 -49.24 -21.27 30.78
C SER A 2 -48.92 -20.14 29.79
N TYR A 3 -47.94 -19.30 30.12
CA TYR A 3 -47.52 -18.16 29.30
C TYR A 3 -46.19 -18.46 28.56
N GLN A 4 -46.09 -17.96 27.33
CA GLN A 4 -44.87 -17.75 26.53
C GLN A 4 -45.12 -16.45 25.72
N GLY A 5 -44.14 -15.69 25.23
CA GLY A 5 -42.68 -15.77 25.34
C GLY A 5 -42.06 -14.87 24.26
N GLY A 6 -41.46 -13.74 24.63
CA GLY A 6 -41.06 -12.68 23.68
C GLY A 6 -39.68 -12.88 23.03
N PRO A 7 -39.44 -12.34 21.81
CA PRO A 7 -38.17 -12.44 21.09
C PRO A 7 -37.10 -11.45 21.58
N ALA A 8 -35.83 -11.76 21.28
CA ALA A 8 -34.64 -11.01 21.69
C ALA A 8 -34.29 -9.83 20.75
N PRO A 9 -33.52 -8.82 21.20
CA PRO A 9 -33.13 -7.66 20.39
C PRO A 9 -32.09 -7.99 19.31
N GLY A 10 -32.18 -7.29 18.17
CA GLY A 10 -31.41 -7.60 16.95
C GLY A 10 -30.09 -6.84 16.77
N ASN A 11 -29.26 -7.34 15.84
CA ASN A 11 -28.05 -6.67 15.36
C ASN A 11 -28.37 -5.36 14.61
N GLY A 12 -27.46 -4.38 14.68
CA GLY A 12 -27.59 -3.12 13.94
C GLY A 12 -27.39 -3.29 12.42
N ASN A 13 -28.24 -2.63 11.63
CA ASN A 13 -28.18 -2.66 10.17
C ASN A 13 -27.01 -1.83 9.63
N GLY A 14 -26.01 -2.50 9.04
CA GLY A 14 -24.88 -1.86 8.36
C GLY A 14 -25.20 -1.36 6.95
N TYR A 15 -26.04 -0.34 6.82
CA TYR A 15 -26.21 0.38 5.55
C TYR A 15 -25.08 1.40 5.32
N TRP A 16 -24.56 1.48 4.10
CA TRP A 16 -23.60 2.51 3.71
C TRP A 16 -24.23 3.91 3.75
N ALA A 17 -23.67 4.79 4.59
CA ALA A 17 -24.17 6.14 4.85
C ALA A 17 -23.87 7.13 3.69
N GLY A 18 -24.48 6.88 2.53
CA GLY A 18 -24.35 7.73 1.33
C GLY A 18 -25.46 7.57 0.28
N HIS A 19 -26.18 6.43 0.28
CA HIS A 19 -27.24 6.16 -0.69
C HIS A 19 -28.60 6.64 -0.19
N GLY A 20 -29.04 7.80 -0.66
CA GLY A 20 -30.46 8.16 -0.62
C GLY A 20 -31.26 7.28 -1.59
N PRO A 21 -32.46 6.79 -1.23
CA PRO A 21 -33.28 5.99 -2.14
C PRO A 21 -33.80 6.86 -3.31
N PRO A 22 -33.98 6.28 -4.51
CA PRO A 22 -34.60 6.99 -5.62
C PRO A 22 -36.09 7.18 -5.33
N ASN A 23 -36.52 8.43 -5.09
CA ASN A 23 -37.93 8.77 -4.96
C ASN A 23 -38.65 8.49 -6.29
N THR A 24 -39.61 7.57 -6.26
CA THR A 24 -40.63 7.43 -7.30
C THR A 24 -41.66 8.56 -7.15
N HIS A 25 -42.15 9.13 -8.26
CA HIS A 25 -43.58 9.37 -8.57
C HIS A 25 -43.77 10.16 -9.89
N ASN A 26 -44.56 9.58 -10.80
CA ASN A 26 -45.47 10.19 -11.80
C ASN A 26 -45.09 11.46 -12.60
N THR A 27 -44.74 11.27 -13.88
CA THR A 27 -45.35 11.96 -15.06
C THR A 27 -45.24 11.01 -16.26
N HIS A 28 -46.30 10.31 -16.68
CA HIS A 28 -47.22 10.73 -17.75
C HIS A 28 -46.53 11.20 -19.05
N ASP A 29 -46.38 10.26 -19.98
CA ASP A 29 -46.23 10.48 -21.43
C ASP A 29 -47.56 11.05 -21.99
N PRO A 30 -47.57 11.87 -23.05
CA PRO A 30 -47.79 11.24 -24.36
C PRO A 30 -47.09 11.89 -25.58
N ARG A 31 -46.64 11.02 -26.49
CA ARG A 31 -46.48 11.25 -27.94
C ARG A 31 -47.78 11.77 -28.60
N PRO A 32 -47.74 12.55 -29.71
CA PRO A 32 -47.55 11.88 -31.02
C PRO A 32 -46.90 12.67 -32.19
N GLN A 33 -46.32 11.87 -33.11
CA GLN A 33 -46.35 11.98 -34.59
C GLN A 33 -45.72 13.18 -35.36
N GLN A 34 -45.52 12.90 -36.65
CA GLN A 34 -44.91 13.75 -37.68
C GLN A 34 -45.99 14.33 -38.60
N THR A 35 -45.76 15.52 -39.13
CA THR A 35 -46.23 15.96 -40.46
C THR A 35 -45.12 16.76 -41.13
N ALA A 36 -45.16 16.89 -42.45
CA ALA A 36 -44.12 17.55 -43.25
C ALA A 36 -44.74 18.32 -44.42
N THR A 37 -44.09 19.39 -44.90
CA THR A 37 -43.67 19.60 -46.31
C THR A 37 -43.19 21.03 -46.62
N ASN A 38 -42.19 21.13 -47.51
CA ASN A 38 -41.93 22.14 -48.56
C ASN A 38 -41.90 23.66 -48.25
N GLY A 39 -40.99 24.41 -48.91
CA GLY A 39 -41.04 25.88 -48.90
C GLY A 39 -39.79 26.67 -49.38
N SER A 40 -39.01 26.14 -50.32
CA SER A 40 -37.75 26.71 -50.83
C SER A 40 -37.74 28.21 -51.21
N GLN A 41 -36.64 28.94 -50.91
CA GLN A 41 -36.08 29.93 -51.83
C GLN A 41 -34.57 30.22 -51.63
N SER A 42 -33.98 30.84 -52.67
CA SER A 42 -32.57 31.09 -53.00
C SER A 42 -31.84 32.09 -52.04
N GLN A 43 -30.54 32.42 -52.17
CA GLN A 43 -29.57 32.31 -53.29
C GLN A 43 -28.09 32.42 -52.81
N HIS A 44 -27.11 32.06 -53.66
CA HIS A 44 -25.68 32.35 -53.45
C HIS A 44 -25.25 33.70 -54.05
N ALA A 45 -24.18 34.32 -53.52
CA ALA A 45 -22.98 34.74 -54.27
C ALA A 45 -21.93 35.42 -53.35
N ALA A 46 -20.70 35.57 -53.84
CA ALA A 46 -19.59 36.32 -53.21
C ALA A 46 -18.91 37.22 -54.26
N SER A 47 -18.04 38.18 -53.84
CA SER A 47 -16.77 38.54 -54.53
C SER A 47 -16.07 39.84 -54.04
N PHE A 48 -14.72 39.80 -53.94
CA PHE A 48 -13.73 40.83 -54.39
C PHE A 48 -13.67 42.20 -53.63
N ASN A 49 -12.61 43.05 -53.64
CA ASN A 49 -11.13 43.01 -53.93
C ASN A 49 -10.52 44.41 -53.52
N GLN A 50 -9.21 44.75 -53.45
CA GLN A 50 -7.88 44.08 -53.56
C GLN A 50 -6.75 44.98 -52.95
N THR A 51 -5.47 44.60 -53.16
CA THR A 51 -4.20 45.39 -53.27
C THR A 51 -3.26 45.45 -52.05
N HIS A 52 -1.92 45.50 -52.22
CA HIS A 52 -1.00 44.79 -53.15
C HIS A 52 0.47 44.95 -52.65
N GLY A 53 1.36 44.00 -52.97
CA GLY A 53 2.82 44.14 -52.76
C GLY A 53 3.58 42.81 -52.83
N TYR A 54 4.64 42.72 -53.65
CA TYR A 54 5.43 41.51 -53.91
C TYR A 54 6.93 41.82 -54.05
N GLN A 55 7.81 40.89 -53.64
CA GLN A 55 9.05 40.59 -54.38
C GLN A 55 9.59 39.16 -54.10
N ALA A 56 10.60 38.76 -54.89
CA ALA A 56 11.11 37.40 -55.10
C ALA A 56 11.81 36.72 -53.89
N GLY A 57 12.09 35.40 -53.89
CA GLY A 57 11.74 34.34 -54.86
C GLY A 57 12.63 33.08 -54.77
N GLN A 58 12.42 32.15 -55.73
CA GLN A 58 13.15 30.89 -56.01
C GLN A 58 12.98 29.67 -55.06
N ARG A 59 12.70 28.52 -55.69
CA ARG A 59 12.83 27.12 -55.22
C ARG A 59 13.22 26.26 -56.42
N GLN A 60 14.12 25.29 -56.25
CA GLN A 60 14.21 24.03 -57.01
C GLN A 60 14.54 22.93 -55.99
N HIS A 61 13.86 21.78 -55.86
CA HIS A 61 13.39 20.72 -56.79
C HIS A 61 14.49 19.83 -57.37
N TRP A 62 14.57 18.58 -56.90
CA TRP A 62 14.17 17.39 -57.68
C TRP A 62 13.82 16.20 -56.75
N ASN A 63 13.11 15.20 -57.28
CA ASN A 63 12.68 13.95 -56.60
C ASN A 63 13.12 12.72 -57.41
N GLN A 64 13.30 11.56 -56.76
CA GLN A 64 12.56 10.29 -57.00
C GLN A 64 13.32 9.01 -56.60
N HIS A 65 12.55 8.08 -56.00
CA HIS A 65 12.60 6.59 -55.94
C HIS A 65 13.94 5.81 -55.97
N GLY A 66 14.08 4.68 -55.25
CA GLY A 66 13.14 4.01 -54.35
C GLY A 66 13.66 2.67 -53.79
N GLN A 67 12.88 2.07 -52.87
CA GLN A 67 12.90 0.69 -52.30
C GLN A 67 14.22 -0.11 -52.21
N GLU A 68 14.54 -0.62 -51.01
CA GLU A 68 14.38 -2.05 -50.66
C GLU A 68 14.56 -2.33 -49.14
N GLN A 69 14.51 -3.61 -48.73
CA GLN A 69 14.54 -4.10 -47.34
C GLN A 69 15.97 -4.32 -46.81
N TYR A 70 16.17 -4.48 -45.49
CA TYR A 70 16.80 -5.67 -44.84
C TYR A 70 16.97 -5.53 -43.31
N SER A 71 17.57 -6.54 -42.68
CA SER A 71 17.49 -6.89 -41.24
C SER A 71 18.57 -6.30 -40.32
N ASN A 72 18.30 -6.38 -39.01
CA ASN A 72 19.27 -6.35 -37.88
C ASN A 72 20.30 -7.51 -38.00
N PRO A 73 21.47 -7.57 -37.27
CA PRO A 73 21.61 -7.21 -35.85
C PRO A 73 22.96 -6.64 -35.33
N ASN A 74 22.98 -6.36 -34.02
CA ASN A 74 24.12 -6.33 -33.07
C ASN A 74 25.17 -5.19 -33.14
N TYR A 75 25.43 -4.61 -31.97
CA TYR A 75 26.67 -3.87 -31.65
C TYR A 75 27.25 -4.35 -30.32
N LEU A 76 28.59 -4.42 -30.25
CA LEU A 76 29.32 -4.82 -29.05
C LEU A 76 29.77 -3.63 -28.20
N ASN A 77 29.95 -3.92 -26.92
CA ASN A 77 30.71 -3.16 -25.93
C ASN A 77 32.01 -2.54 -26.49
N ASN A 78 32.39 -1.34 -26.03
CA ASN A 78 33.73 -0.80 -26.23
C ASN A 78 34.21 -0.04 -24.98
N ASN A 79 35.50 -0.16 -24.66
CA ASN A 79 36.10 0.30 -23.41
C ASN A 79 37.47 0.92 -23.70
N THR A 80 37.70 2.17 -23.29
CA THR A 80 38.86 2.96 -23.74
C THR A 80 39.91 3.11 -22.65
N SER A 81 41.16 2.81 -22.98
CA SER A 81 42.31 2.84 -22.08
C SER A 81 43.21 4.06 -22.30
N TYR A 82 43.98 4.40 -21.26
CA TYR A 82 45.19 5.21 -21.36
C TYR A 82 46.33 4.48 -20.66
N ALA A 83 47.54 4.52 -21.22
CA ALA A 83 48.69 3.82 -20.69
C ALA A 83 50.01 4.54 -21.02
N THR A 84 50.92 4.60 -20.05
CA THR A 84 52.40 4.69 -20.16
C THR A 84 52.98 4.98 -18.76
N ASN A 85 54.22 4.64 -18.41
CA ASN A 85 55.03 3.44 -18.64
C ASN A 85 56.25 3.52 -17.69
N ASN A 86 56.63 2.46 -16.96
CA ASN A 86 57.98 2.32 -16.41
C ASN A 86 58.24 0.92 -15.84
N ASN A 87 59.52 0.52 -15.79
CA ASN A 87 59.94 -0.88 -15.60
C ASN A 87 61.06 -1.01 -14.55
N ALA A 88 60.84 -1.79 -13.48
CA ALA A 88 61.89 -2.37 -12.62
C ALA A 88 61.29 -3.47 -11.70
N PRO A 89 61.96 -4.64 -11.52
CA PRO A 89 61.43 -5.73 -10.69
C PRO A 89 61.99 -5.71 -9.25
N TYR A 90 61.12 -5.88 -8.25
CA TYR A 90 61.51 -6.21 -6.87
C TYR A 90 60.56 -7.25 -6.26
N ALA A 91 61.11 -8.12 -5.42
CA ALA A 91 60.37 -9.21 -4.76
C ALA A 91 59.55 -8.69 -3.55
N PRO A 92 58.42 -9.34 -3.19
CA PRO A 92 57.54 -8.85 -2.13
C PRO A 92 58.12 -9.11 -0.72
N PRO A 93 58.15 -8.10 0.17
CA PRO A 93 58.36 -8.33 1.60
C PRO A 93 57.09 -8.92 2.24
N ALA A 94 57.26 -9.72 3.30
CA ALA A 94 56.14 -10.31 4.03
C ALA A 94 55.39 -9.25 4.85
N VAL A 95 54.05 -9.29 4.81
CA VAL A 95 53.17 -8.46 5.64
C VAL A 95 52.71 -9.25 6.87
N GLN A 96 52.72 -8.60 8.03
CA GLN A 96 52.42 -9.22 9.32
C GLN A 96 50.93 -9.57 9.46
N GLN A 97 50.64 -10.66 10.16
CA GLN A 97 49.27 -11.02 10.55
C GLN A 97 48.79 -10.07 11.66
N GLN A 98 47.63 -9.44 11.46
CA GLN A 98 46.88 -8.78 12.53
C GLN A 98 45.47 -9.36 12.57
N TYR A 99 45.03 -9.76 13.76
CA TYR A 99 43.86 -10.62 13.94
C TYR A 99 42.54 -9.88 13.68
N GLN A 100 41.69 -10.45 12.83
CA GLN A 100 40.25 -10.19 12.81
C GLN A 100 39.51 -11.52 12.89
N THR A 101 38.71 -11.69 13.95
CA THR A 101 37.93 -12.91 14.20
C THR A 101 36.70 -12.96 13.32
N ALA A 102 36.83 -13.52 12.12
CA ALA A 102 35.69 -13.85 11.27
C ALA A 102 34.99 -15.11 11.81
N SER A 103 33.75 -14.96 12.28
CA SER A 103 32.88 -16.09 12.66
C SER A 103 32.67 -17.01 11.46
N GLN A 104 33.14 -18.26 11.55
CA GLN A 104 33.09 -19.19 10.42
C GLN A 104 31.66 -19.68 10.16
N PHE A 105 31.19 -19.48 8.92
CA PHE A 105 29.98 -20.14 8.42
C PHE A 105 30.28 -21.62 8.17
N ILE A 106 29.53 -22.51 8.82
CA ILE A 106 29.54 -23.95 8.50
C ILE A 106 28.69 -24.16 7.26
N SER A 107 29.31 -24.59 6.16
CA SER A 107 28.58 -25.11 5.00
C SER A 107 28.02 -26.50 5.32
N PRO A 108 26.78 -26.85 4.93
CA PRO A 108 26.22 -28.20 5.12
C PRO A 108 27.14 -29.32 4.58
N ALA A 109 27.92 -29.04 3.53
CA ALA A 109 28.88 -29.97 2.95
C ALA A 109 30.04 -30.34 3.90
N GLN A 110 30.41 -29.47 4.86
CA GLN A 110 31.57 -29.68 5.74
C GLN A 110 31.27 -30.65 6.90
N LEU A 111 30.00 -30.83 7.26
CA LEU A 111 29.59 -31.80 8.29
C LEU A 111 29.58 -33.26 7.80
N LEU A 112 29.72 -33.50 6.50
CA LEU A 112 29.75 -34.85 5.91
C LEU A 112 31.12 -35.54 5.99
N GLN A 113 32.18 -34.83 6.41
CA GLN A 113 33.57 -35.33 6.35
C GLN A 113 34.17 -35.85 7.67
N GLN A 114 33.41 -35.84 8.78
CA GLN A 114 33.89 -36.36 10.07
C GLN A 114 33.12 -37.60 10.50
N GLN A 115 33.60 -38.78 10.08
CA GLN A 115 33.26 -40.07 10.66
C GLN A 115 34.53 -40.78 11.16
N PRO A 116 34.52 -41.42 12.34
CA PRO A 116 35.57 -42.35 12.76
C PRO A 116 35.60 -43.59 11.84
N PRO A 117 36.76 -44.25 11.67
CA PRO A 117 36.89 -45.40 10.77
C PRO A 117 36.14 -46.64 11.28
N ALA A 118 35.42 -47.31 10.38
CA ALA A 118 34.69 -48.54 10.67
C ALA A 118 35.63 -49.75 10.81
N GLN A 119 35.35 -50.63 11.78
CA GLN A 119 36.06 -51.91 11.91
C GLN A 119 35.43 -53.00 11.04
N THR A 120 36.26 -53.70 10.28
CA THR A 120 35.86 -54.75 9.35
C THR A 120 35.29 -55.98 10.06
N ARG A 121 34.17 -56.52 9.57
CA ARG A 121 33.76 -57.92 9.80
C ARG A 121 33.37 -58.58 8.48
N LEU A 122 33.79 -59.83 8.32
CA LEU A 122 33.62 -60.61 7.10
C LEU A 122 32.20 -61.21 7.00
N PRO A 123 31.64 -61.37 5.79
CA PRO A 123 30.36 -62.05 5.60
C PRO A 123 30.52 -63.58 5.73
N GLN A 124 29.64 -64.22 6.50
CA GLN A 124 29.45 -65.67 6.43
C GLN A 124 28.23 -66.00 5.55
N SER A 125 28.48 -66.79 4.50
CA SER A 125 27.44 -67.39 3.67
C SER A 125 26.83 -68.61 4.35
N TYR A 126 25.50 -68.75 4.31
CA TYR A 126 24.84 -70.04 4.49
C TYR A 126 23.85 -70.33 3.35
N GLN A 127 23.71 -71.62 3.04
CA GLN A 127 23.16 -72.11 1.78
C GLN A 127 21.63 -72.21 1.80
N ARG A 128 21.06 -72.33 0.59
CA ARG A 128 19.62 -72.41 0.33
C ARG A 128 19.29 -73.84 -0.15
N ASP A 129 19.00 -74.74 0.77
CA ASP A 129 18.59 -76.10 0.42
C ASP A 129 17.10 -76.19 0.07
N LEU A 130 16.80 -77.09 -0.87
CA LEU A 130 15.49 -77.32 -1.47
C LEU A 130 15.07 -78.78 -1.27
N THR A 131 13.99 -79.02 -0.54
CA THR A 131 13.29 -80.32 -0.56
C THR A 131 11.77 -80.10 -0.64
N PRO A 132 11.09 -80.60 -1.69
CA PRO A 132 9.64 -80.50 -1.81
C PRO A 132 8.93 -81.72 -1.22
N SER A 133 7.74 -81.51 -0.66
CA SER A 133 6.73 -82.57 -0.51
C SER A 133 5.34 -81.98 -0.53
N MET A 134 4.45 -82.53 -1.35
CA MET A 134 3.05 -82.11 -1.45
C MET A 134 2.11 -83.18 -0.91
N GLY A 135 1.25 -82.77 0.03
CA GLY A 135 -0.15 -83.19 0.07
C GLY A 135 -0.48 -84.52 0.76
N ARG A 136 -1.28 -84.40 1.82
CA ARG A 136 -2.65 -84.98 1.84
C ARG A 136 -3.55 -84.14 2.75
N SER A 137 -4.84 -84.44 2.73
CA SER A 137 -5.91 -83.49 3.09
C SER A 137 -6.82 -84.02 4.20
N ILE A 138 -7.80 -83.18 4.59
CA ILE A 138 -8.97 -83.45 5.44
C ILE A 138 -8.68 -83.61 6.95
N LEU A 139 -9.00 -82.56 7.73
CA LEU A 139 -10.11 -82.55 8.69
C LEU A 139 -10.19 -81.20 9.42
N ASN A 140 -11.35 -80.53 9.38
CA ASN A 140 -11.65 -79.39 10.25
C ASN A 140 -12.06 -79.89 11.65
N PRO A 141 -11.70 -79.16 12.70
CA PRO A 141 -12.70 -78.78 13.70
C PRO A 141 -12.74 -77.27 13.94
N VAL A 142 -13.94 -76.74 14.15
CA VAL A 142 -14.19 -75.33 14.49
C VAL A 142 -13.77 -75.05 15.92
N TYR A 143 -12.86 -74.10 16.14
CA TYR A 143 -12.61 -73.53 17.48
C TYR A 143 -12.37 -72.01 17.45
N ALA A 144 -13.16 -71.33 18.27
CA ALA A 144 -13.00 -70.00 18.88
C ALA A 144 -12.23 -68.89 18.13
N ASN A 145 -12.93 -67.76 17.91
CA ASN A 145 -12.31 -66.45 17.78
C ASN A 145 -11.57 -66.09 19.08
N SER A 146 -10.24 -66.22 19.11
CA SER A 146 -9.40 -65.52 20.07
C SER A 146 -8.95 -64.19 19.45
N PRO A 147 -9.27 -63.02 20.04
CA PRO A 147 -8.72 -61.75 19.55
C PRO A 147 -7.20 -61.79 19.70
N ARG A 148 -6.50 -61.62 18.58
CA ARG A 148 -5.04 -61.50 18.56
C ARG A 148 -4.65 -60.32 19.45
N PRO A 149 -3.82 -60.48 20.49
CA PRO A 149 -3.41 -59.36 21.32
C PRO A 149 -2.81 -58.26 20.46
N THR A 150 -3.33 -57.04 20.58
CA THR A 150 -2.67 -55.86 20.02
C THR A 150 -1.28 -55.76 20.64
N ALA A 151 -0.27 -55.56 19.80
CA ALA A 151 1.09 -55.32 20.31
C ALA A 151 1.04 -54.09 21.23
N PRO A 152 1.67 -54.13 22.42
CA PRO A 152 1.68 -52.98 23.31
C PRO A 152 2.33 -51.80 22.60
N ALA A 153 1.64 -50.67 22.55
CA ALA A 153 2.16 -49.45 21.95
C ALA A 153 3.43 -49.00 22.68
N ASP A 154 4.45 -48.60 21.93
CA ASP A 154 5.75 -48.20 22.47
C ASP A 154 5.58 -47.06 23.50
N PRO A 155 5.97 -47.26 24.78
CA PRO A 155 5.87 -46.22 25.80
C PRO A 155 6.61 -44.92 25.42
N SER A 156 7.71 -45.00 24.64
CA SER A 156 8.43 -43.83 24.13
C SER A 156 7.56 -43.02 23.16
N HIS A 157 6.77 -43.69 22.31
CA HIS A 157 5.88 -43.01 21.37
C HIS A 157 4.69 -42.36 22.07
N ASN A 158 4.08 -43.04 23.04
CA ASN A 158 2.97 -42.48 23.83
C ASN A 158 3.42 -41.26 24.64
N MET A 159 4.62 -41.30 25.25
CA MET A 159 5.20 -40.16 25.97
C MET A 159 5.52 -38.99 25.04
N ALA A 160 6.01 -39.25 23.82
CA ALA A 160 6.27 -38.22 22.83
C ALA A 160 4.98 -37.50 22.40
N MET A 161 3.91 -38.25 22.13
CA MET A 161 2.61 -37.67 21.77
C MET A 161 2.02 -36.86 22.93
N LEU A 162 2.14 -37.32 24.18
CA LEU A 162 1.71 -36.57 25.36
C LEU A 162 2.45 -35.24 25.51
N LEU A 163 3.78 -35.22 25.35
CA LEU A 163 4.57 -33.99 25.40
C LEU A 163 4.21 -33.01 24.29
N VAL A 164 3.89 -33.48 23.09
CA VAL A 164 3.42 -32.63 21.98
C VAL A 164 2.02 -32.07 22.29
N SER A 165 1.08 -32.88 22.79
CA SER A 165 -0.25 -32.40 23.16
C SER A 165 -0.20 -31.34 24.28
N LEU A 166 0.64 -31.55 25.31
CA LEU A 166 0.85 -30.55 26.37
C LEU A 166 1.48 -29.27 25.82
N ALA A 167 2.43 -29.36 24.88
CA ALA A 167 3.01 -28.18 24.26
C ALA A 167 1.97 -27.33 23.52
N GLU A 168 1.12 -27.96 22.69
CA GLU A 168 0.04 -27.26 21.99
C GLU A 168 -1.00 -26.66 22.95
N GLU A 169 -1.35 -27.34 24.05
CA GLU A 169 -2.23 -26.81 25.10
C GLU A 169 -1.63 -25.57 25.79
N TYR A 170 -0.31 -25.56 26.04
CA TYR A 170 0.38 -24.36 26.56
C TYR A 170 0.43 -23.21 25.53
N PHE A 171 0.61 -23.50 24.24
CA PHE A 171 0.58 -22.48 23.19
C PHE A 171 -0.83 -21.90 23.00
N GLU A 172 -1.87 -22.73 22.92
CA GLU A 172 -3.26 -22.28 22.84
C GLU A 172 -3.67 -21.47 24.09
N SER A 173 -3.22 -21.90 25.28
CA SER A 173 -3.39 -21.13 26.52
C SER A 173 -2.74 -19.75 26.42
N ALA A 174 -1.49 -19.66 25.94
CA ALA A 174 -0.80 -18.38 25.74
C ALA A 174 -1.54 -17.49 24.74
N HIS A 175 -1.93 -18.03 23.59
CA HIS A 175 -2.63 -17.29 22.52
C HIS A 175 -4.03 -16.83 22.96
N SER A 176 -4.68 -17.55 23.87
CA SER A 176 -5.93 -17.11 24.51
C SER A 176 -5.74 -15.96 25.50
N LEU A 177 -4.57 -15.89 26.15
CA LEU A 177 -4.18 -14.86 27.12
C LEU A 177 -3.67 -13.57 26.43
N ALA A 178 -3.06 -13.71 25.24
CA ALA A 178 -2.46 -12.61 24.46
C ALA A 178 -3.33 -11.33 24.32
N PRO A 179 -4.67 -11.40 24.09
CA PRO A 179 -5.47 -10.18 23.92
C PRO A 179 -5.68 -9.39 25.21
N SER A 180 -5.60 -10.06 26.36
CA SER A 180 -5.54 -9.44 27.70
C SER A 180 -4.20 -8.72 27.88
N VAL A 181 -3.10 -9.43 27.62
CA VAL A 181 -1.72 -8.93 27.73
C VAL A 181 -1.52 -7.70 26.83
N LEU A 182 -2.00 -7.76 25.58
CA LEU A 182 -2.02 -6.64 24.63
C LEU A 182 -2.75 -5.40 25.18
N SER A 183 -3.73 -5.60 26.08
CA SER A 183 -4.55 -4.52 26.65
C SER A 183 -3.92 -3.87 27.87
N SER A 184 -3.21 -4.63 28.71
CA SER A 184 -2.60 -4.17 29.95
C SER A 184 -1.12 -3.79 29.80
N MET A 185 -0.36 -4.59 29.05
CA MET A 185 1.10 -4.49 28.86
C MET A 185 1.88 -4.30 30.17
N THR A 186 1.49 -5.02 31.24
CA THR A 186 2.29 -5.07 32.47
C THR A 186 3.35 -6.17 32.37
N ASP A 187 4.50 -5.94 33.00
CA ASP A 187 5.60 -6.91 33.05
C ASP A 187 5.14 -8.28 33.59
N GLY A 188 4.18 -8.30 34.52
CA GLY A 188 3.61 -9.53 35.07
C GLY A 188 2.72 -10.31 34.09
N ASP A 189 1.91 -9.61 33.29
CA ASP A 189 1.06 -10.23 32.26
C ASP A 189 1.92 -10.78 31.10
N VAL A 190 2.92 -10.00 30.67
CA VAL A 190 3.88 -10.40 29.63
C VAL A 190 4.68 -11.62 30.10
N HIS A 191 5.22 -11.60 31.32
CA HIS A 191 5.94 -12.75 31.88
C HIS A 191 5.05 -14.00 32.02
N ALA A 192 3.76 -13.85 32.33
CA ALA A 192 2.82 -14.97 32.36
C ALA A 192 2.61 -15.61 30.97
N TYR A 193 2.51 -14.79 29.92
CA TYR A 193 2.45 -15.26 28.52
C TYR A 193 3.76 -15.97 28.12
N GLU A 194 4.90 -15.32 28.30
CA GLU A 194 6.23 -15.87 27.98
C GLU A 194 6.48 -17.21 28.68
N LYS A 195 6.05 -17.34 29.94
CA LYS A 195 6.19 -18.57 30.72
C LYS A 195 5.38 -19.74 30.15
N LEU A 196 4.18 -19.49 29.60
CA LEU A 196 3.40 -20.53 28.94
C LEU A 196 4.10 -21.01 27.67
N VAL A 197 4.55 -20.07 26.81
CA VAL A 197 5.31 -20.37 25.59
C VAL A 197 6.61 -21.13 25.92
N ALA A 198 7.38 -20.68 26.91
CA ALA A 198 8.61 -21.35 27.34
C ALA A 198 8.36 -22.77 27.88
N THR A 199 7.24 -22.99 28.56
CA THR A 199 6.87 -24.33 29.06
C THR A 199 6.54 -25.26 27.89
N GLY A 200 5.76 -24.80 26.91
CA GLY A 200 5.46 -25.58 25.70
C GLY A 200 6.70 -25.89 24.86
N LEU A 201 7.60 -24.91 24.69
CA LEU A 201 8.91 -25.12 24.07
C LEU A 201 9.72 -26.20 24.81
N GLY A 202 9.78 -26.15 26.14
CA GLY A 202 10.46 -27.15 26.97
C GLY A 202 9.88 -28.57 26.84
N CYS A 203 8.57 -28.72 26.62
CA CYS A 203 7.95 -30.01 26.32
C CYS A 203 8.42 -30.58 24.97
N LEU A 204 8.48 -29.75 23.90
CA LEU A 204 8.99 -30.18 22.59
C LEU A 204 10.49 -30.49 22.63
N GLU A 205 11.28 -29.67 23.32
CA GLU A 205 12.72 -29.87 23.52
C GLU A 205 13.01 -31.18 24.26
N THR A 206 12.24 -31.47 25.31
CA THR A 206 12.30 -32.73 26.07
C THR A 206 12.01 -33.93 25.18
N ALA A 207 11.01 -33.85 24.30
CA ALA A 207 10.69 -34.91 23.36
C ALA A 207 11.82 -35.14 22.33
N LEU A 208 12.46 -34.07 21.83
CA LEU A 208 13.57 -34.15 20.88
C LEU A 208 14.88 -34.70 21.50
N LYS A 209 15.15 -34.40 22.77
CA LYS A 209 16.41 -34.79 23.43
C LYS A 209 16.36 -36.16 24.11
N ASN A 210 15.22 -36.53 24.69
CA ASN A 210 15.15 -37.65 25.65
C ASN A 210 14.37 -38.88 25.15
N LEU A 211 13.67 -38.79 24.01
CA LEU A 211 12.84 -39.88 23.47
C LEU A 211 13.34 -40.36 22.11
N LYS A 212 13.11 -41.64 21.82
CA LYS A 212 13.38 -42.19 20.49
C LYS A 212 12.16 -41.98 19.60
N LEU A 213 12.29 -41.10 18.62
CA LEU A 213 11.21 -40.65 17.75
C LEU A 213 11.26 -41.34 16.37
N PRO A 214 10.12 -41.64 15.73
CA PRO A 214 10.05 -41.94 14.30
C PRO A 214 10.50 -40.72 13.45
N PRO A 215 11.24 -40.89 12.34
CA PRO A 215 11.82 -39.77 11.58
C PRO A 215 10.84 -38.67 11.18
N ARG A 216 9.60 -39.00 10.76
CA ARG A 216 8.59 -37.99 10.41
C ARG A 216 8.04 -37.26 11.64
N LEU A 217 7.94 -37.92 12.79
CA LEU A 217 7.52 -37.27 14.04
C LEU A 217 8.61 -36.33 14.56
N GLU A 218 9.88 -36.75 14.53
CA GLU A 218 11.01 -35.89 14.87
C GLU A 218 11.06 -34.65 13.96
N ALA A 219 10.89 -34.83 12.64
CA ALA A 219 10.82 -33.72 11.69
C ALA A 219 9.67 -32.75 12.00
N ASN A 220 8.46 -33.26 12.28
CA ASN A 220 7.33 -32.40 12.65
C ASN A 220 7.55 -31.64 13.96
N ILE A 221 8.08 -32.28 14.99
CA ILE A 221 8.40 -31.62 16.27
C ILE A 221 9.47 -30.54 16.06
N ARG A 222 10.51 -30.80 15.24
CA ARG A 222 11.53 -29.80 14.88
C ARG A 222 10.93 -28.60 14.12
N LEU A 223 10.03 -28.84 13.17
CA LEU A 223 9.36 -27.78 12.42
C LEU A 223 8.48 -26.91 13.33
N ARG A 224 7.68 -27.53 14.21
CA ARG A 224 6.81 -26.81 15.15
C ARG A 224 7.62 -26.03 16.20
N TYR A 225 8.65 -26.65 16.78
CA TYR A 225 9.56 -26.01 17.73
C TYR A 225 10.24 -24.78 17.12
N ALA A 226 10.83 -24.91 15.93
CA ALA A 226 11.43 -23.79 15.22
C ALA A 226 10.41 -22.73 14.77
N GLY A 227 9.16 -23.11 14.50
CA GLY A 227 8.05 -22.19 14.22
C GLY A 227 7.75 -21.28 15.40
N VAL A 228 7.49 -21.87 16.57
CA VAL A 228 7.27 -21.13 17.82
C VAL A 228 8.48 -20.27 18.18
N LEU A 229 9.71 -20.78 18.02
CA LEU A 229 10.92 -19.98 18.21
C LEU A 229 11.02 -18.79 17.24
N PHE A 230 10.53 -18.89 16.01
CA PHE A 230 10.52 -17.77 15.04
C PHE A 230 9.47 -16.71 15.40
N GLU A 231 8.30 -17.18 15.82
CA GLU A 231 7.08 -16.42 16.04
C GLU A 231 7.11 -15.65 17.37
N GLU A 232 7.62 -16.29 18.43
CA GLU A 232 7.52 -15.79 19.82
C GLU A 232 8.87 -15.37 20.43
N THR A 233 10.02 -15.68 19.80
CA THR A 233 11.34 -15.52 20.45
C THR A 233 12.42 -14.92 19.55
N GLU A 234 13.50 -14.48 20.19
CA GLU A 234 14.73 -14.01 19.54
C GLU A 234 15.84 -15.08 19.49
N ASN A 235 15.54 -16.35 19.82
CA ASN A 235 16.48 -17.48 19.86
C ASN A 235 16.85 -18.04 18.46
N HIS A 236 17.21 -17.16 17.54
CA HIS A 236 17.44 -17.46 16.12
C HIS A 236 18.42 -18.63 15.86
N MET A 237 19.50 -18.75 16.65
CA MET A 237 20.53 -19.78 16.45
C MET A 237 19.99 -21.19 16.74
N GLU A 238 19.10 -21.32 17.71
CA GLU A 238 18.47 -22.57 18.09
C GLU A 238 17.46 -23.02 17.03
N GLY A 239 16.62 -22.10 16.55
CA GLY A 239 15.72 -22.34 15.42
C GLY A 239 16.46 -22.76 14.14
N GLU A 240 17.52 -22.04 13.77
CA GLU A 240 18.39 -22.40 12.63
C GLU A 240 19.02 -23.79 12.78
N THR A 241 19.46 -24.16 14.00
CA THR A 241 20.04 -25.48 14.28
C THR A 241 18.99 -26.60 14.21
N ALA A 242 17.81 -26.38 14.81
CA ALA A 242 16.70 -27.34 14.78
C ALA A 242 16.22 -27.62 13.35
N LEU A 243 16.11 -26.57 12.53
CA LEU A 243 15.75 -26.65 11.11
C LEU A 243 16.85 -27.32 10.27
N SER A 244 18.13 -26.97 10.47
CA SER A 244 19.23 -27.58 9.72
C SER A 244 19.32 -29.09 9.93
N GLN A 245 19.13 -29.54 11.18
CA GLN A 245 19.05 -30.96 11.52
C GLN A 245 17.79 -31.62 10.94
N GLY A 246 16.64 -30.92 10.97
CA GLY A 246 15.39 -31.40 10.39
C GLY A 246 15.45 -31.56 8.87
N ILE A 247 16.05 -30.62 8.14
CA ILE A 247 16.23 -30.69 6.68
C ILE A 247 17.07 -31.91 6.32
N ALA A 248 18.21 -32.13 6.99
CA ALA A 248 19.06 -33.30 6.78
C ALA A 248 18.35 -34.64 7.10
N LEU A 249 17.41 -34.64 8.06
CA LEU A 249 16.57 -35.80 8.35
C LEU A 249 15.52 -36.04 7.25
N CYS A 250 14.85 -34.99 6.79
CA CYS A 250 13.85 -35.04 5.72
C CYS A 250 14.47 -35.48 4.39
N GLU A 251 15.67 -35.01 4.05
CA GLU A 251 16.42 -35.43 2.86
C GLU A 251 16.73 -36.93 2.86
N ARG A 252 17.22 -37.46 3.98
CA ARG A 252 17.53 -38.90 4.14
C ARG A 252 16.31 -39.82 4.05
N ASN A 253 15.11 -39.29 4.26
CA ASN A 253 13.84 -40.04 4.26
C ASN A 253 12.91 -39.62 3.11
N HIS A 254 13.35 -38.76 2.19
CA HIS A 254 12.56 -38.21 1.07
C HIS A 254 11.25 -37.51 1.46
N TYR A 255 11.21 -36.85 2.63
CA TYR A 255 10.05 -36.03 3.06
C TYR A 255 10.16 -34.62 2.47
N TYR A 256 9.84 -34.49 1.17
CA TYR A 256 9.94 -33.23 0.44
C TYR A 256 9.04 -32.13 1.02
N ASP A 257 7.83 -32.49 1.46
CA ASP A 257 6.88 -31.57 2.10
C ASP A 257 7.47 -30.88 3.34
N LEU A 258 8.02 -31.65 4.28
CA LEU A 258 8.66 -31.14 5.48
C LEU A 258 10.01 -30.47 5.18
N LYS A 259 10.78 -30.98 4.22
CA LYS A 259 12.03 -30.35 3.76
C LYS A 259 11.78 -28.91 3.32
N TYR A 260 10.82 -28.69 2.41
CA TYR A 260 10.59 -27.36 1.85
C TYR A 260 9.95 -26.41 2.86
N ALA A 261 9.06 -26.90 3.74
CA ALA A 261 8.54 -26.10 4.86
C ALA A 261 9.64 -25.63 5.81
N MET A 262 10.61 -26.49 6.14
CA MET A 262 11.78 -26.13 6.94
C MET A 262 12.72 -25.16 6.21
N GLN A 263 12.99 -25.36 4.91
CA GLN A 263 13.80 -24.42 4.11
C GLN A 263 13.15 -23.03 4.02
N PHE A 264 11.81 -22.97 3.89
CA PHE A 264 11.04 -21.73 3.86
C PHE A 264 11.15 -20.97 5.20
N LEU A 265 11.00 -21.67 6.33
CA LEU A 265 11.15 -21.07 7.65
C LEU A 265 12.62 -20.68 7.94
N LEU A 266 13.59 -21.48 7.49
CA LEU A 266 15.02 -21.16 7.61
C LEU A 266 15.37 -19.87 6.84
N ALA A 267 14.83 -19.69 5.64
CA ALA A 267 14.99 -18.44 4.89
C ALA A 267 14.39 -17.22 5.63
N LYS A 268 13.26 -17.39 6.34
CA LYS A 268 12.70 -16.33 7.22
C LYS A 268 13.64 -16.00 8.39
N PHE A 269 14.19 -17.01 9.09
CA PHE A 269 15.20 -16.79 10.15
C PHE A 269 16.45 -16.07 9.62
N MET A 270 17.02 -16.57 8.52
CA MET A 270 18.20 -15.97 7.89
C MET A 270 17.95 -14.51 7.49
N ALA A 271 16.73 -14.15 7.10
CA ALA A 271 16.39 -12.78 6.72
C ALA A 271 16.34 -11.80 7.91
N LYS A 272 15.92 -12.23 9.11
CA LYS A 272 15.99 -11.38 10.33
C LYS A 272 17.43 -10.93 10.62
N LYS A 273 18.44 -11.79 10.33
CA LYS A 273 19.88 -11.50 10.52
C LYS A 273 20.58 -10.87 9.30
N ASN A 274 20.34 -11.43 8.11
CA ASN A 274 21.06 -11.10 6.87
C ASN A 274 20.18 -11.40 5.64
N PRO A 275 19.40 -10.39 5.17
CA PRO A 275 18.53 -10.54 3.99
C PRO A 275 19.25 -11.04 2.73
N LYS A 276 20.52 -10.68 2.53
CA LYS A 276 21.31 -11.08 1.36
C LYS A 276 21.70 -12.56 1.39
N ALA A 277 21.98 -13.11 2.58
CA ALA A 277 22.20 -14.54 2.76
C ALA A 277 20.91 -15.33 2.51
N SER A 278 19.76 -14.86 3.02
CA SER A 278 18.45 -15.47 2.76
C SER A 278 18.10 -15.48 1.27
N MET A 279 18.23 -14.33 0.57
CA MET A 279 18.00 -14.25 -0.87
C MET A 279 18.88 -15.19 -1.69
N LYS A 280 20.12 -15.48 -1.24
CA LYS A 280 21.01 -16.45 -1.89
C LYS A 280 20.60 -17.90 -1.61
N ALA A 281 20.16 -18.21 -0.39
CA ALA A 281 19.64 -19.55 -0.07
C ALA A 281 18.36 -19.86 -0.86
N LEU A 282 17.45 -18.88 -0.97
CA LEU A 282 16.21 -18.99 -1.75
C LEU A 282 16.47 -19.28 -3.23
N GLU A 283 17.51 -18.71 -3.85
CA GLU A 283 17.91 -19.06 -5.23
C GLU A 283 18.20 -20.57 -5.38
N GLY A 284 18.90 -21.16 -4.40
CA GLY A 284 19.19 -22.59 -4.37
C GLY A 284 17.93 -23.44 -4.20
N HIS A 285 17.01 -23.03 -3.31
CA HIS A 285 15.74 -23.74 -3.08
C HIS A 285 14.78 -23.63 -4.27
N ILE A 286 14.75 -22.48 -4.96
CA ILE A 286 14.04 -22.30 -6.23
C ILE A 286 14.62 -23.24 -7.29
N SER A 287 15.93 -23.20 -7.52
CA SER A 287 16.60 -24.06 -8.51
C SER A 287 16.39 -25.55 -8.24
N GLU A 288 16.47 -26.00 -6.98
CA GLU A 288 16.17 -27.39 -6.60
C GLU A 288 14.71 -27.76 -6.89
N SER A 289 13.75 -26.95 -6.44
CA SER A 289 12.32 -27.25 -6.61
C SER A 289 11.86 -27.17 -8.07
N GLU A 290 12.48 -26.33 -8.90
CA GLU A 290 12.24 -26.25 -10.35
C GLU A 290 12.75 -27.51 -11.08
N VAL A 291 13.94 -28.02 -10.74
CA VAL A 291 14.49 -29.26 -11.32
C VAL A 291 13.59 -30.47 -11.06
N TYR A 292 12.99 -30.56 -9.86
CA TYR A 292 12.03 -31.63 -9.54
C TYR A 292 10.59 -31.36 -10.00
N GLN A 293 10.31 -30.17 -10.55
CA GLN A 293 8.96 -29.70 -10.95
C GLN A 293 7.96 -29.63 -9.78
N HIS A 294 8.44 -29.20 -8.61
CA HIS A 294 7.64 -29.03 -7.40
C HIS A 294 7.01 -27.62 -7.35
N TYR A 295 6.26 -27.27 -8.41
CA TYR A 295 5.81 -25.90 -8.70
C TYR A 295 5.09 -25.15 -7.55
N PRO A 296 4.25 -25.77 -6.69
CA PRO A 296 3.70 -25.10 -5.52
C PRO A 296 4.77 -24.46 -4.61
N TRP A 297 5.91 -25.14 -4.43
CA TRP A 297 7.05 -24.62 -3.66
C TRP A 297 7.88 -23.60 -4.44
N VAL A 298 7.98 -23.74 -5.77
CA VAL A 298 8.60 -22.72 -6.64
C VAL A 298 7.88 -21.38 -6.48
N TYR A 299 6.54 -21.37 -6.50
CA TYR A 299 5.75 -20.17 -6.22
C TYR A 299 6.01 -19.65 -4.80
N ALA A 300 5.95 -20.51 -3.78
CA ALA A 300 6.17 -20.11 -2.39
C ALA A 300 7.54 -19.46 -2.18
N PHE A 301 8.64 -20.05 -2.69
CA PHE A 301 9.99 -19.49 -2.55
C PHE A 301 10.18 -18.20 -3.37
N ARG A 302 9.66 -18.11 -4.60
CA ARG A 302 9.75 -16.88 -5.41
C ARG A 302 8.95 -15.72 -4.79
N LEU A 303 7.77 -16.00 -4.23
CA LEU A 303 6.94 -15.00 -3.53
C LEU A 303 7.52 -14.58 -2.18
N LEU A 304 8.11 -15.51 -1.41
CA LEU A 304 8.86 -15.19 -0.19
C LEU A 304 10.07 -14.30 -0.51
N ARG A 305 10.81 -14.59 -1.58
CA ARG A 305 11.96 -13.79 -2.04
C ARG A 305 11.54 -12.37 -2.43
N ALA A 306 10.47 -12.23 -3.22
CA ALA A 306 9.91 -10.91 -3.55
C ALA A 306 9.46 -10.15 -2.28
N SER A 307 8.87 -10.84 -1.31
CA SER A 307 8.46 -10.26 -0.03
C SER A 307 9.63 -9.77 0.80
N HIS A 308 10.74 -10.51 0.90
CA HIS A 308 11.97 -10.03 1.56
C HIS A 308 12.51 -8.77 0.90
N SER A 309 12.60 -8.73 -0.43
CA SER A 309 13.04 -7.55 -1.18
C SER A 309 12.14 -6.32 -1.00
N PHE A 310 10.86 -6.50 -0.65
CA PHE A 310 9.96 -5.39 -0.30
C PHE A 310 10.20 -4.80 1.11
N VAL A 311 10.78 -5.57 2.03
CA VAL A 311 11.05 -5.15 3.42
C VAL A 311 12.32 -4.30 3.51
N SER A 312 13.36 -4.61 2.72
CA SER A 312 14.62 -3.86 2.70
C SER A 312 14.48 -2.38 2.31
N GLY A 313 13.42 -2.01 1.58
CA GLY A 313 13.16 -0.64 1.10
C GLY A 313 14.06 -0.14 -0.04
N ILE A 314 15.22 -0.77 -0.27
CA ILE A 314 16.23 -0.36 -1.26
C ILE A 314 15.69 -0.47 -2.71
N ALA A 315 15.91 0.56 -3.53
CA ALA A 315 15.41 0.64 -4.90
C ALA A 315 15.87 -0.52 -5.82
N THR A 316 17.11 -1.00 -5.66
CA THR A 316 17.63 -2.16 -6.41
C THR A 316 16.96 -3.48 -6.02
N GLU A 317 16.58 -3.63 -4.75
CA GLU A 317 15.88 -4.83 -4.27
C GLU A 317 14.41 -4.83 -4.72
N ASN A 318 13.76 -3.66 -4.81
CA ASN A 318 12.43 -3.55 -5.47
C ASN A 318 12.45 -4.04 -6.94
N HIS A 319 13.56 -3.86 -7.68
CA HIS A 319 13.70 -4.46 -9.02
C HIS A 319 13.83 -5.99 -8.97
N ALA A 320 14.61 -6.53 -8.03
CA ALA A 320 14.71 -7.98 -7.83
C ALA A 320 13.36 -8.63 -7.44
N ALA A 321 12.50 -7.92 -6.69
CA ALA A 321 11.14 -8.34 -6.42
C ALA A 321 10.30 -8.45 -7.71
N ILE A 322 10.35 -7.42 -8.58
CA ILE A 322 9.63 -7.40 -9.86
C ILE A 322 10.10 -8.55 -10.77
N VAL A 323 11.41 -8.83 -10.84
CA VAL A 323 11.96 -9.95 -11.62
C VAL A 323 11.43 -11.30 -11.12
N ASN A 324 11.37 -11.52 -9.80
CA ASN A 324 10.81 -12.75 -9.24
C ASN A 324 9.29 -12.87 -9.48
N LEU A 325 8.55 -11.76 -9.41
CA LEU A 325 7.12 -11.75 -9.68
C LEU A 325 6.78 -11.93 -11.16
N ASN A 326 7.63 -11.47 -12.08
CA ASN A 326 7.52 -11.80 -13.51
C ASN A 326 7.69 -13.32 -13.72
N ALA A 327 8.74 -13.92 -13.17
CA ALA A 327 8.92 -15.38 -13.25
C ALA A 327 7.74 -16.18 -12.68
N VAL A 328 7.05 -15.66 -11.65
CA VAL A 328 5.80 -16.24 -11.14
C VAL A 328 4.63 -16.03 -12.10
N THR A 329 4.42 -14.85 -12.69
CA THR A 329 3.34 -14.65 -13.68
C THR A 329 3.54 -15.51 -14.92
N ASP A 330 4.78 -15.67 -15.37
CA ASP A 330 5.12 -16.39 -16.59
C ASP A 330 4.99 -17.91 -16.41
N LEU A 331 5.42 -18.44 -15.25
CA LEU A 331 5.22 -19.84 -14.87
C LEU A 331 3.73 -20.17 -14.64
N ALA A 332 2.99 -19.26 -13.99
CA ALA A 332 1.57 -19.43 -13.74
C ALA A 332 0.72 -19.36 -15.04
N GLU A 333 1.13 -18.58 -16.03
CA GLU A 333 0.54 -18.61 -17.39
C GLU A 333 0.79 -19.97 -18.06
N GLN A 334 2.01 -20.51 -17.97
CA GLN A 334 2.40 -21.80 -18.58
C GLN A 334 1.67 -23.01 -17.97
N LEU A 335 1.35 -22.95 -16.67
CA LEU A 335 0.66 -24.03 -15.95
C LEU A 335 -0.86 -23.81 -15.80
N GLY A 336 -1.38 -22.65 -16.21
CA GLY A 336 -2.80 -22.30 -16.04
C GLY A 336 -3.21 -21.95 -14.60
N ASP A 337 -2.25 -21.61 -13.74
CA ASP A 337 -2.47 -21.19 -12.35
C ASP A 337 -2.91 -19.72 -12.29
N HIS A 338 -4.01 -19.37 -12.98
CA HIS A 338 -4.43 -18.00 -13.19
C HIS A 338 -4.67 -17.20 -11.89
N ALA A 339 -5.04 -17.87 -10.79
CA ALA A 339 -5.17 -17.23 -9.46
C ALA A 339 -3.81 -16.83 -8.86
N VAL A 340 -2.74 -17.58 -9.14
CA VAL A 340 -1.35 -17.22 -8.80
C VAL A 340 -0.85 -16.09 -9.70
N HIS A 341 -1.15 -16.13 -11.00
CA HIS A 341 -0.85 -15.04 -11.94
C HIS A 341 -1.52 -13.71 -11.54
N LEU A 342 -2.80 -13.76 -11.15
CA LEU A 342 -3.56 -12.65 -10.59
C LEU A 342 -2.86 -12.09 -9.34
N THR A 343 -2.54 -12.96 -8.38
CA THR A 343 -1.86 -12.57 -7.12
C THR A 343 -0.52 -11.88 -7.38
N ALA A 344 0.34 -12.46 -8.22
CA ALA A 344 1.65 -11.91 -8.54
C ALA A 344 1.54 -10.58 -9.33
N SER A 345 0.52 -10.43 -10.17
CA SER A 345 0.23 -9.17 -10.87
C SER A 345 -0.18 -8.04 -9.91
N LEU A 346 -0.99 -8.34 -8.89
CA LEU A 346 -1.34 -7.36 -7.86
C LEU A 346 -0.13 -6.99 -6.98
N MET A 347 0.73 -7.96 -6.66
CA MET A 347 2.01 -7.69 -5.99
C MET A 347 2.98 -6.84 -6.85
N LYS A 348 2.98 -7.02 -8.18
CA LYS A 348 3.69 -6.14 -9.12
C LYS A 348 3.15 -4.71 -9.04
N ALA A 349 1.83 -4.52 -9.10
CA ALA A 349 1.23 -3.20 -8.97
C ALA A 349 1.66 -2.49 -7.66
N ILE A 350 1.68 -3.21 -6.52
CA ILE A 350 2.19 -2.70 -5.24
C ILE A 350 3.68 -2.32 -5.32
N ALA A 351 4.51 -3.15 -5.98
CA ALA A 351 5.93 -2.86 -6.19
C ALA A 351 6.16 -1.55 -6.94
N TYR A 352 5.44 -1.34 -8.04
CA TYR A 352 5.52 -0.12 -8.84
C TYR A 352 4.87 1.10 -8.14
N MET A 353 3.96 0.92 -7.17
CA MET A 353 3.46 2.04 -6.34
C MET A 353 4.55 2.66 -5.45
N LYS A 354 5.56 1.88 -5.04
CA LYS A 354 6.73 2.38 -4.31
C LYS A 354 7.71 3.18 -5.20
N ARG A 355 7.60 3.08 -6.53
CA ARG A 355 8.43 3.81 -7.51
C ARG A 355 7.74 5.09 -7.99
N SER A 356 8.55 6.08 -8.36
CA SER A 356 8.12 7.34 -8.99
C SER A 356 8.40 7.35 -10.50
N GLY A 357 7.71 8.20 -11.25
CA GLY A 357 7.86 8.37 -12.71
C GLY A 357 6.71 7.80 -13.56
N THR A 358 6.72 8.11 -14.86
CA THR A 358 5.68 7.71 -15.84
C THR A 358 5.70 6.22 -16.15
N GLU A 359 6.88 5.63 -16.35
CA GLU A 359 7.10 4.18 -16.51
C GLU A 359 6.46 3.40 -15.34
N ALA A 360 6.57 3.93 -14.11
CA ALA A 360 5.95 3.35 -12.92
C ALA A 360 4.42 3.55 -12.85
N MET A 361 3.81 4.33 -13.73
CA MET A 361 2.34 4.44 -13.89
C MET A 361 1.83 3.42 -14.90
N GLU A 362 2.45 3.37 -16.08
CA GLU A 362 2.12 2.44 -17.16
C GLU A 362 2.21 0.99 -16.68
N ASN A 363 3.29 0.63 -15.97
CA ASN A 363 3.47 -0.70 -15.38
C ASN A 363 2.37 -1.07 -14.34
N ILE A 364 1.79 -0.09 -13.64
CA ILE A 364 0.68 -0.35 -12.69
C ILE A 364 -0.62 -0.60 -13.44
N GLN A 365 -0.93 0.23 -14.44
CA GLN A 365 -2.11 0.04 -15.26
C GLN A 365 -2.05 -1.30 -16.01
N ALA A 366 -0.87 -1.68 -16.54
CA ALA A 366 -0.63 -3.00 -17.13
C ALA A 366 -0.79 -4.15 -16.12
N SER A 367 -0.26 -4.01 -14.90
CA SER A 367 -0.40 -5.03 -13.85
C SER A 367 -1.84 -5.20 -13.35
N ILE A 368 -2.61 -4.10 -13.27
CA ILE A 368 -4.05 -4.11 -12.96
C ILE A 368 -4.86 -4.70 -14.12
N ALA A 369 -4.50 -4.42 -15.38
CA ALA A 369 -5.14 -5.03 -16.54
C ALA A 369 -4.88 -6.55 -16.63
N ALA A 370 -3.67 -7.00 -16.32
CA ALA A 370 -3.33 -8.42 -16.21
C ALA A 370 -4.17 -9.13 -15.12
N ALA A 371 -4.38 -8.47 -13.97
CA ALA A 371 -5.31 -8.96 -12.94
C ALA A 371 -6.75 -9.08 -13.45
N TRP A 372 -7.28 -8.08 -14.17
CA TRP A 372 -8.65 -8.13 -14.71
C TRP A 372 -8.88 -9.16 -15.82
N ARG A 373 -7.82 -9.66 -16.47
CA ARG A 373 -7.91 -10.65 -17.57
C ARG A 373 -8.71 -11.91 -17.18
N TYR A 374 -8.58 -12.36 -15.93
CA TYR A 374 -9.14 -13.62 -15.45
C TYR A 374 -10.37 -13.46 -14.54
N GLN A 375 -10.94 -12.26 -14.43
CA GLN A 375 -12.05 -11.94 -13.52
C GLN A 375 -13.32 -12.80 -13.69
N THR A 376 -13.50 -13.41 -14.87
CA THR A 376 -14.63 -14.27 -15.19
C THR A 376 -14.47 -15.69 -14.63
N GLU A 377 -13.25 -16.17 -14.38
CA GLU A 377 -12.98 -17.55 -13.98
C GLU A 377 -13.33 -17.81 -12.50
N PRO A 378 -14.02 -18.91 -12.15
CA PRO A 378 -14.40 -19.19 -10.77
C PRO A 378 -13.22 -19.26 -9.78
N SER A 379 -12.09 -19.82 -10.19
CA SER A 379 -10.82 -19.90 -9.45
C SER A 379 -10.25 -18.53 -9.07
N CYS A 380 -10.51 -17.50 -9.87
CA CYS A 380 -9.99 -16.15 -9.69
C CYS A 380 -10.94 -15.21 -8.93
N ARG A 381 -12.17 -15.65 -8.60
CA ARG A 381 -13.18 -14.84 -7.88
C ARG A 381 -12.95 -14.81 -6.36
N ILE A 382 -11.72 -14.51 -5.96
CA ILE A 382 -11.29 -14.41 -4.55
C ILE A 382 -11.60 -12.98 -4.07
N PRO A 383 -12.55 -12.76 -3.13
CA PRO A 383 -13.01 -11.41 -2.77
C PRO A 383 -11.90 -10.47 -2.33
N GLN A 384 -10.93 -10.98 -1.57
CA GLN A 384 -9.73 -10.28 -1.12
C GLN A 384 -8.93 -9.69 -2.30
N LEU A 385 -8.69 -10.49 -3.35
CA LEU A 385 -7.92 -10.06 -4.52
C LEU A 385 -8.71 -9.09 -5.39
N VAL A 386 -10.00 -9.36 -5.63
CA VAL A 386 -10.89 -8.45 -6.37
C VAL A 386 -10.97 -7.08 -5.69
N ALA A 387 -11.07 -7.05 -4.36
CA ALA A 387 -11.03 -5.83 -3.58
C ALA A 387 -9.69 -5.10 -3.67
N LEU A 388 -8.57 -5.84 -3.59
CA LEU A 388 -7.24 -5.28 -3.78
C LEU A 388 -7.09 -4.65 -5.18
N THR A 389 -7.60 -5.28 -6.24
CA THR A 389 -7.56 -4.71 -7.60
C THR A 389 -8.30 -3.36 -7.68
N HIS A 390 -9.47 -3.23 -7.06
CA HIS A 390 -10.20 -1.96 -7.01
C HIS A 390 -9.50 -0.89 -6.15
N ILE A 391 -8.94 -1.28 -4.99
CA ILE A 391 -8.17 -0.39 -4.12
C ILE A 391 -6.94 0.16 -4.86
N LEU A 392 -6.24 -0.70 -5.62
CA LEU A 392 -5.08 -0.31 -6.43
C LEU A 392 -5.48 0.54 -7.64
N ALA A 393 -6.65 0.31 -8.25
CA ALA A 393 -7.19 1.18 -9.30
C ALA A 393 -7.47 2.60 -8.77
N VAL A 394 -8.16 2.71 -7.62
CA VAL A 394 -8.42 4.01 -6.97
C VAL A 394 -7.11 4.71 -6.60
N ALA A 395 -6.14 4.01 -5.99
CA ALA A 395 -4.83 4.58 -5.65
C ALA A 395 -4.03 5.00 -6.90
N CYS A 396 -4.12 4.26 -8.02
CA CYS A 396 -3.53 4.64 -9.30
C CYS A 396 -4.17 5.94 -9.84
N SER A 397 -5.50 6.01 -9.89
CA SER A 397 -6.26 7.17 -10.35
C SER A 397 -6.05 8.41 -9.47
N ILE A 398 -5.88 8.25 -8.15
CA ILE A 398 -5.44 9.33 -7.24
C ILE A 398 -4.05 9.84 -7.64
N ARG A 399 -3.08 8.94 -7.83
CA ARG A 399 -1.69 9.29 -8.20
C ARG A 399 -1.57 9.93 -9.59
N GLN A 400 -2.58 9.80 -10.45
CA GLN A 400 -2.67 10.49 -11.75
C GLN A 400 -3.30 11.89 -11.68
N GLY A 401 -3.91 12.30 -10.56
CA GLY A 401 -4.62 13.57 -10.46
C GLY A 401 -5.92 13.66 -11.28
N ASN A 402 -6.36 12.57 -11.93
CA ASN A 402 -7.50 12.58 -12.84
C ASN A 402 -8.83 12.44 -12.07
N SER A 403 -9.43 13.58 -11.69
CA SER A 403 -10.69 13.67 -10.93
C SER A 403 -11.85 12.83 -11.52
N LYS A 404 -11.92 12.65 -12.85
CA LYS A 404 -12.95 11.80 -13.48
C LYS A 404 -12.69 10.32 -13.19
N ALA A 405 -11.47 9.84 -13.42
CA ALA A 405 -11.08 8.46 -13.16
C ALA A 405 -11.18 8.11 -11.67
N MET A 406 -10.72 9.01 -10.78
CA MET A 406 -10.86 8.85 -9.33
C MET A 406 -12.31 8.56 -8.90
N VAL A 407 -13.27 9.35 -9.40
CA VAL A 407 -14.70 9.21 -9.06
C VAL A 407 -15.34 7.99 -9.73
N GLU A 408 -14.86 7.56 -10.88
CA GLU A 408 -15.34 6.34 -11.54
C GLU A 408 -14.87 5.08 -10.82
N ASP A 409 -13.58 4.98 -10.51
CA ASP A 409 -12.99 3.83 -9.81
C ASP A 409 -13.45 3.76 -8.35
N LEU A 410 -13.67 4.91 -7.70
CA LEU A 410 -14.29 4.98 -6.37
C LEU A 410 -15.65 4.28 -6.35
N LYS A 411 -16.51 4.52 -7.34
CA LYS A 411 -17.83 3.86 -7.43
C LYS A 411 -17.70 2.36 -7.63
N LYS A 412 -16.77 1.90 -8.49
CA LYS A 412 -16.49 0.48 -8.70
C LYS A 412 -16.04 -0.19 -7.40
N MET A 413 -15.10 0.44 -6.68
CA MET A 413 -14.63 -0.02 -5.38
C MET A 413 -15.75 -0.10 -4.35
N GLN A 414 -16.57 0.94 -4.22
CA GLN A 414 -17.72 0.95 -3.29
C GLN A 414 -18.71 -0.16 -3.63
N MET A 415 -19.20 -0.25 -4.88
CA MET A 415 -20.13 -1.30 -5.33
C MET A 415 -19.63 -2.72 -5.08
N MET A 416 -18.32 -2.96 -5.21
CA MET A 416 -17.72 -4.27 -4.94
C MET A 416 -17.64 -4.55 -3.42
N MET A 417 -17.33 -3.55 -2.59
CA MET A 417 -17.37 -3.71 -1.13
C MET A 417 -18.82 -3.95 -0.64
N ASP A 418 -19.81 -3.24 -1.17
CA ASP A 418 -21.26 -3.46 -0.92
C ASP A 418 -21.67 -4.92 -1.17
N ASP A 419 -21.14 -5.55 -2.22
CA ASP A 419 -21.41 -6.96 -2.49
C ASP A 419 -20.59 -7.89 -1.58
N ALA A 420 -19.34 -7.53 -1.30
CA ALA A 420 -18.49 -8.22 -0.34
C ALA A 420 -19.09 -8.24 1.09
N LEU A 421 -19.96 -7.31 1.49
CA LEU A 421 -20.74 -7.41 2.74
C LEU A 421 -21.53 -8.71 2.80
N LYS A 422 -22.26 -9.02 1.72
CA LYS A 422 -23.19 -10.15 1.58
C LYS A 422 -22.44 -11.48 1.51
N ASN A 423 -21.21 -11.45 0.99
CA ASN A 423 -20.37 -12.63 0.87
C ASN A 423 -19.79 -13.06 2.25
N GLY A 424 -20.14 -14.27 2.67
CA GLY A 424 -19.65 -14.89 3.91
C GLY A 424 -18.24 -15.46 3.83
N ASN A 425 -17.69 -15.66 2.62
CA ASN A 425 -16.41 -16.34 2.42
C ASN A 425 -15.19 -15.48 2.79
N TRP A 426 -15.38 -14.18 3.07
CA TRP A 426 -14.34 -13.28 3.54
C TRP A 426 -14.50 -13.01 5.03
N SER A 427 -13.57 -13.55 5.82
CA SER A 427 -13.57 -13.44 7.27
C SER A 427 -13.45 -11.98 7.76
N THR A 428 -14.13 -11.70 8.87
CA THR A 428 -14.05 -10.44 9.63
C THR A 428 -13.00 -10.49 10.74
N SER A 429 -12.27 -11.60 10.88
CA SER A 429 -11.32 -11.82 11.98
C SER A 429 -10.08 -12.66 11.63
N SER A 430 -10.05 -13.34 10.48
CA SER A 430 -8.86 -14.02 9.96
C SER A 430 -8.28 -13.21 8.80
N ASP A 431 -6.97 -12.97 8.87
CA ASP A 431 -6.16 -12.35 7.83
C ASP A 431 -5.64 -13.40 6.82
N THR A 432 -6.06 -14.67 6.88
CA THR A 432 -5.61 -15.71 5.94
C THR A 432 -6.52 -15.81 4.71
N MET A 433 -5.93 -15.90 3.52
CA MET A 433 -6.60 -16.28 2.27
C MET A 433 -5.90 -17.45 1.58
N SER A 434 -6.66 -18.23 0.83
CA SER A 434 -6.18 -19.38 0.05
C SER A 434 -6.24 -19.08 -1.44
N ILE A 435 -5.13 -19.28 -2.15
CA ILE A 435 -5.03 -19.13 -3.60
C ILE A 435 -4.91 -20.53 -4.23
N PRO A 436 -5.85 -20.96 -5.08
CA PRO A 436 -5.83 -22.31 -5.66
C PRO A 436 -4.70 -22.48 -6.69
N ILE A 437 -4.09 -23.66 -6.67
CA ILE A 437 -3.10 -24.16 -7.63
C ILE A 437 -3.66 -25.43 -8.27
N GLN A 438 -3.44 -25.63 -9.57
CA GLN A 438 -3.85 -26.84 -10.26
C GLN A 438 -3.10 -28.07 -9.70
N ARG A 439 -3.84 -29.03 -9.15
CA ARG A 439 -3.26 -30.20 -8.50
C ARG A 439 -2.52 -31.09 -9.50
N THR A 440 -1.27 -31.42 -9.18
CA THR A 440 -0.43 -32.31 -9.99
C THR A 440 -0.40 -33.74 -9.43
N LEU A 441 0.05 -34.70 -10.24
CA LEU A 441 0.29 -36.08 -9.79
C LEU A 441 1.35 -36.19 -8.68
N LYS A 442 2.26 -35.21 -8.55
CA LYS A 442 3.29 -35.16 -7.50
C LYS A 442 2.81 -34.51 -6.19
N SER A 443 1.69 -33.77 -6.22
CA SER A 443 1.24 -32.90 -5.13
C SER A 443 1.13 -33.58 -3.76
N SER A 444 0.70 -34.85 -3.71
CA SER A 444 0.58 -35.62 -2.46
C SER A 444 1.90 -35.97 -1.76
N GLN A 445 3.05 -35.72 -2.40
CA GLN A 445 4.38 -35.91 -1.81
C GLN A 445 5.04 -34.60 -1.35
N ILE A 446 4.44 -33.45 -1.69
CA ILE A 446 5.00 -32.10 -1.45
C ILE A 446 4.05 -31.16 -0.69
N VAL A 447 2.76 -31.47 -0.60
CA VAL A 447 1.76 -30.74 0.22
C VAL A 447 1.09 -31.72 1.18
N SER A 448 0.96 -31.34 2.45
CA SER A 448 0.39 -32.18 3.51
C SER A 448 -0.32 -31.35 4.59
N SER A 449 -0.83 -32.01 5.63
CA SER A 449 -1.33 -31.34 6.85
C SER A 449 -0.29 -30.43 7.51
N ASP A 450 0.98 -30.74 7.30
CA ASP A 450 2.10 -30.21 8.05
C ASP A 450 2.69 -28.97 7.35
N THR A 451 2.38 -28.78 6.06
CA THR A 451 2.78 -27.61 5.25
C THR A 451 1.78 -26.45 5.34
N ARG A 452 0.67 -26.61 6.09
CA ARG A 452 -0.54 -25.75 6.06
C ARG A 452 -0.35 -24.25 6.34
N THR A 453 0.80 -23.83 6.84
CA THR A 453 1.16 -22.41 7.04
C THR A 453 1.67 -21.72 5.77
N VAL A 454 1.96 -22.51 4.71
CA VAL A 454 2.44 -22.02 3.40
C VAL A 454 1.66 -22.67 2.26
N LEU A 455 1.47 -24.00 2.30
CA LEU A 455 0.69 -24.76 1.33
C LEU A 455 -0.33 -25.65 2.05
N GLY A 456 -1.61 -25.40 1.80
CA GLY A 456 -2.73 -26.19 2.32
C GLY A 456 -3.35 -27.09 1.24
N ILE A 457 -4.27 -27.96 1.65
CA ILE A 457 -5.11 -28.76 0.77
C ILE A 457 -6.51 -28.15 0.74
N GLY A 458 -7.11 -28.00 -0.45
CA GLY A 458 -8.45 -27.43 -0.63
C GLY A 458 -9.59 -28.37 -0.26
N GLY A 459 -10.79 -27.82 -0.09
CA GLY A 459 -12.01 -28.60 0.15
C GLY A 459 -12.48 -29.42 -1.05
N ASP A 460 -11.98 -29.08 -2.24
CA ASP A 460 -12.03 -29.84 -3.50
C ASP A 460 -10.92 -30.89 -3.61
N GLY A 461 -10.00 -30.94 -2.64
CA GLY A 461 -8.77 -31.73 -2.70
C GLY A 461 -7.64 -31.07 -3.51
N GLY A 462 -7.78 -29.84 -3.99
CA GLY A 462 -6.74 -29.09 -4.68
C GLY A 462 -5.53 -28.74 -3.80
N ASP A 463 -4.49 -28.15 -4.38
CA ASP A 463 -3.42 -27.52 -3.60
C ASP A 463 -3.74 -26.02 -3.47
N ASN A 464 -3.47 -25.43 -2.30
CA ASN A 464 -3.69 -24.01 -2.04
C ASN A 464 -2.42 -23.34 -1.52
N LEU A 465 -2.01 -22.23 -2.11
CA LEU A 465 -1.04 -21.32 -1.52
C LEU A 465 -1.73 -20.45 -0.46
N MET A 466 -1.19 -20.45 0.76
CA MET A 466 -1.72 -19.72 1.89
C MET A 466 -1.01 -18.36 1.99
N ILE A 467 -1.77 -17.26 2.02
CA ILE A 467 -1.23 -15.89 2.05
C ILE A 467 -1.96 -15.09 3.13
N CYS A 468 -1.21 -14.27 3.87
CA CYS A 468 -1.79 -13.29 4.78
C CYS A 468 -2.14 -12.00 4.02
N PHE A 469 -3.39 -11.56 4.12
CA PHE A 469 -3.95 -10.32 3.58
C PHE A 469 -4.96 -9.74 4.58
N LEU A 470 -5.42 -8.51 4.35
CA LEU A 470 -6.35 -7.86 5.26
C LEU A 470 -7.70 -8.59 5.34
N ASN A 471 -8.17 -8.86 6.56
CA ASN A 471 -9.55 -9.22 6.83
C ASN A 471 -10.53 -8.13 6.31
N LYS A 472 -11.80 -8.49 6.32
CA LYS A 472 -12.90 -7.65 5.81
C LYS A 472 -12.96 -6.29 6.51
N LYS A 473 -12.82 -6.20 7.84
CA LYS A 473 -12.90 -4.92 8.59
C LYS A 473 -11.78 -3.94 8.22
N ASP A 474 -10.55 -4.44 8.17
CA ASP A 474 -9.38 -3.59 7.90
C ASP A 474 -9.34 -3.11 6.45
N THR A 475 -9.79 -3.94 5.52
CA THR A 475 -9.98 -3.52 4.12
C THR A 475 -11.09 -2.46 4.00
N TYR A 476 -12.16 -2.60 4.78
CA TYR A 476 -13.20 -1.58 4.92
C TYR A 476 -12.63 -0.23 5.36
N ALA A 477 -11.79 -0.21 6.41
CA ALA A 477 -11.16 1.02 6.90
C ALA A 477 -10.27 1.71 5.85
N ILE A 478 -9.55 0.96 5.00
CA ILE A 478 -8.83 1.53 3.84
C ILE A 478 -9.80 2.12 2.81
N THR A 479 -10.89 1.42 2.47
CA THR A 479 -11.85 1.94 1.49
C THR A 479 -12.58 3.19 1.99
N TYR A 480 -12.80 3.32 3.30
CA TYR A 480 -13.26 4.56 3.94
C TYR A 480 -12.24 5.71 3.81
N LEU A 481 -10.96 5.45 4.09
CA LEU A 481 -9.88 6.43 3.89
C LEU A 481 -9.83 6.92 2.43
N LEU A 482 -9.77 6.01 1.46
CA LEU A 482 -9.69 6.35 0.03
C LEU A 482 -10.96 7.07 -0.47
N SER A 483 -12.14 6.67 0.00
CA SER A 483 -13.40 7.39 -0.26
C SER A 483 -13.35 8.83 0.26
N GLY A 484 -12.77 9.02 1.45
CA GLY A 484 -12.49 10.34 2.01
C GLY A 484 -11.59 11.17 1.10
N VAL A 485 -10.40 10.66 0.76
CA VAL A 485 -9.38 11.36 -0.04
C VAL A 485 -9.94 11.83 -1.40
N VAL A 486 -10.59 10.94 -2.16
CA VAL A 486 -11.15 11.28 -3.49
C VAL A 486 -12.24 12.36 -3.41
N LEU A 487 -13.11 12.28 -2.41
CA LEU A 487 -14.23 13.23 -2.28
C LEU A 487 -13.77 14.59 -1.74
N LEU A 488 -12.77 14.62 -0.85
CA LEU A 488 -12.15 15.86 -0.38
C LEU A 488 -11.39 16.61 -1.47
N HIS A 489 -10.68 15.89 -2.36
CA HIS A 489 -9.97 16.50 -3.51
C HIS A 489 -10.89 17.35 -4.38
N LYS A 490 -12.11 16.87 -4.63
CA LYS A 490 -13.10 17.57 -5.45
C LYS A 490 -13.76 18.74 -4.72
N ASN A 491 -14.35 18.51 -3.54
CA ASN A 491 -14.93 19.58 -2.71
C ASN A 491 -15.07 19.17 -1.24
N SER A 492 -14.28 19.77 -0.35
CA SER A 492 -14.39 19.62 1.10
C SER A 492 -15.75 20.08 1.66
N ALA A 493 -16.40 21.07 1.04
CA ALA A 493 -17.65 21.65 1.52
C ALA A 493 -18.86 20.70 1.45
N ASP A 494 -18.82 19.68 0.59
CA ASP A 494 -19.91 18.70 0.41
C ASP A 494 -20.06 17.74 1.60
N GLN A 495 -19.11 17.76 2.55
CA GLN A 495 -19.06 16.91 3.77
C GLN A 495 -19.04 15.39 3.53
N LYS A 496 -19.31 14.90 2.30
CA LYS A 496 -19.32 13.47 1.96
C LYS A 496 -17.98 12.80 2.28
N GLY A 497 -16.86 13.40 1.88
CA GLY A 497 -15.52 12.89 2.22
C GLY A 497 -15.32 12.78 3.73
N LEU A 498 -15.72 13.80 4.50
CA LEU A 498 -15.62 13.79 5.96
C LEU A 498 -16.51 12.72 6.61
N LYS A 499 -17.67 12.40 6.03
CA LYS A 499 -18.54 11.30 6.50
C LYS A 499 -17.87 9.93 6.33
N PHE A 500 -17.23 9.66 5.19
CA PHE A 500 -16.46 8.42 5.01
C PHE A 500 -15.26 8.34 5.96
N LEU A 501 -14.53 9.44 6.18
CA LEU A 501 -13.42 9.46 7.15
C LEU A 501 -13.89 9.19 8.59
N LYS A 502 -15.00 9.80 9.01
CA LYS A 502 -15.61 9.56 10.33
C LYS A 502 -16.07 8.10 10.48
N ALA A 503 -16.76 7.53 9.49
CA ALA A 503 -17.17 6.13 9.52
C ALA A 503 -15.98 5.14 9.61
N GLY A 504 -14.87 5.43 8.93
CA GLY A 504 -13.63 4.66 9.05
C GLY A 504 -12.97 4.78 10.43
N LEU A 505 -13.04 5.96 11.04
CA LEU A 505 -12.54 6.22 12.41
C LEU A 505 -13.38 5.46 13.45
N ASP A 506 -14.71 5.60 13.37
CA ASP A 506 -15.67 4.99 14.29
C ASP A 506 -15.57 3.45 14.24
N LEU A 507 -15.37 2.87 13.05
CA LEU A 507 -15.16 1.43 12.85
C LEU A 507 -13.95 0.89 13.63
N LEU A 508 -12.79 1.55 13.51
CA LEU A 508 -11.54 1.14 14.16
C LEU A 508 -11.54 1.44 15.67
N GLU A 509 -12.14 2.56 16.08
CA GLU A 509 -12.30 2.89 17.50
C GLU A 509 -13.28 1.94 18.21
N ALA A 510 -14.36 1.51 17.55
CA ALA A 510 -15.31 0.53 18.11
C ALA A 510 -14.67 -0.86 18.26
N ASP A 511 -13.86 -1.30 17.30
CA ASP A 511 -13.10 -2.55 17.38
C ASP A 511 -12.14 -2.56 18.57
N THR A 512 -11.39 -1.46 18.74
CA THR A 512 -10.46 -1.24 19.88
C THR A 512 -11.16 -1.31 21.24
N LYS A 513 -12.41 -0.82 21.31
CA LYS A 513 -13.26 -0.79 22.53
C LYS A 513 -14.01 -2.11 22.76
N SER A 514 -13.92 -3.10 21.86
CA SER A 514 -14.68 -4.34 21.93
C SER A 514 -14.07 -5.36 22.90
N SER A 515 -14.95 -6.09 23.62
CA SER A 515 -14.56 -7.14 24.57
C SER A 515 -14.29 -8.50 23.91
N LYS A 516 -14.84 -8.74 22.71
CA LYS A 516 -14.65 -9.99 21.95
C LYS A 516 -13.36 -9.96 21.12
N LYS A 517 -12.21 -9.98 21.78
CA LYS A 517 -10.90 -10.12 21.13
C LYS A 517 -10.63 -11.60 20.86
N LEU A 518 -10.15 -11.94 19.66
CA LEU A 518 -9.82 -13.33 19.32
C LEU A 518 -8.44 -13.71 19.89
N PRO A 519 -8.21 -14.99 20.23
CA PRO A 519 -6.87 -15.54 20.47
C PRO A 519 -5.93 -15.31 19.28
N GLY A 520 -4.63 -15.24 19.55
CA GLY A 520 -3.59 -15.15 18.53
C GLY A 520 -2.19 -14.91 19.09
N LEU A 521 -1.19 -14.90 18.20
CA LEU A 521 0.20 -14.59 18.53
C LEU A 521 0.32 -13.15 19.05
N LEU A 522 0.88 -12.95 20.24
CA LEU A 522 1.05 -11.61 20.83
C LEU A 522 1.86 -10.66 19.91
N PRO A 523 2.96 -11.07 19.26
CA PRO A 523 3.69 -10.20 18.32
C PRO A 523 2.88 -9.80 17.07
N GLU A 524 2.01 -10.68 16.56
CA GLU A 524 1.11 -10.36 15.45
C GLU A 524 0.02 -9.37 15.89
N LEU A 525 -0.58 -9.58 17.07
CA LEU A 525 -1.57 -8.68 17.65
C LEU A 525 -1.00 -7.29 17.95
N ILE A 526 0.25 -7.18 18.41
CA ILE A 526 0.98 -5.91 18.55
C ILE A 526 1.15 -5.24 17.18
N THR A 527 1.53 -6.01 16.15
CA THR A 527 1.75 -5.50 14.80
C THR A 527 0.44 -5.00 14.17
N GLN A 528 -0.65 -5.77 14.29
CA GLN A 528 -1.99 -5.40 13.83
C GLN A 528 -2.52 -4.16 14.57
N ARG A 529 -2.28 -4.06 15.89
CA ARG A 529 -2.60 -2.86 16.69
C ARG A 529 -1.85 -1.63 16.20
N ARG A 530 -0.52 -1.68 16.06
CA ARG A 530 0.30 -0.57 15.53
C ARG A 530 -0.16 -0.14 14.13
N TRP A 531 -0.48 -1.11 13.27
CA TRP A 531 -1.00 -0.85 11.91
C TRP A 531 -2.37 -0.15 11.91
N ARG A 532 -3.35 -0.64 12.70
CA ARG A 532 -4.65 0.06 12.88
C ARG A 532 -4.46 1.47 13.44
N GLY A 533 -3.50 1.66 14.34
CA GLY A 533 -3.09 2.97 14.85
C GLY A 533 -2.60 3.92 13.75
N GLN A 534 -1.73 3.45 12.84
CA GLN A 534 -1.27 4.25 11.70
C GLN A 534 -2.43 4.67 10.79
N LEU A 535 -3.39 3.77 10.55
CA LEU A 535 -4.58 4.07 9.76
C LEU A 535 -5.50 5.10 10.44
N LEU A 536 -5.71 5.01 11.76
CA LEU A 536 -6.38 6.04 12.56
C LEU A 536 -5.68 7.41 12.45
N CYS A 537 -4.34 7.43 12.49
CA CYS A 537 -3.57 8.66 12.33
C CYS A 537 -3.77 9.30 10.93
N TYR A 538 -3.72 8.51 9.84
CA TYR A 538 -3.99 9.03 8.50
C TYR A 538 -5.42 9.56 8.35
N LEU A 539 -6.43 8.87 8.91
CA LEU A 539 -7.81 9.36 8.93
C LEU A 539 -7.88 10.76 9.58
N ARG A 540 -7.26 10.95 10.76
CA ARG A 540 -7.23 12.25 11.44
C ARG A 540 -6.48 13.34 10.66
N VAL A 541 -5.38 13.00 9.97
CA VAL A 541 -4.66 13.94 9.09
C VAL A 541 -5.57 14.48 7.97
N TYR A 542 -6.31 13.61 7.27
CA TYR A 542 -7.24 14.07 6.22
C TYR A 542 -8.47 14.79 6.78
N MET A 543 -8.94 14.43 7.98
CA MET A 543 -9.99 15.19 8.67
C MET A 543 -9.51 16.61 9.02
N ALA A 544 -8.28 16.76 9.51
CA ALA A 544 -7.69 18.06 9.82
C ALA A 544 -7.48 18.91 8.56
N PHE A 545 -7.00 18.34 7.45
CA PHE A 545 -6.89 19.07 6.18
C PHE A 545 -8.26 19.49 5.63
N CYS A 546 -9.31 18.68 5.80
CA CYS A 546 -10.69 19.08 5.46
C CYS A 546 -11.12 20.33 6.25
N SER A 547 -10.92 20.32 7.57
CA SER A 547 -11.30 21.43 8.45
C SER A 547 -10.47 22.70 8.18
N ALA A 548 -9.16 22.57 8.00
CA ALA A 548 -8.28 23.67 7.60
C ALA A 548 -8.69 24.27 6.24
N GLY A 549 -9.05 23.41 5.28
CA GLY A 549 -9.58 23.82 3.98
C GLY A 549 -10.90 24.59 4.07
N LEU A 550 -11.68 24.42 5.14
CA LEU A 550 -12.91 25.19 5.40
C LEU A 550 -12.67 26.44 6.29
N ALA A 551 -11.43 26.64 6.76
CA ALA A 551 -11.05 27.59 7.82
C ALA A 551 -11.73 27.32 9.18
N ASP A 552 -11.98 26.05 9.49
CA ASP A 552 -12.44 25.58 10.80
C ASP A 552 -11.22 25.23 11.68
N TRP A 553 -10.64 26.26 12.30
CA TRP A 553 -9.39 26.13 13.05
C TRP A 553 -9.55 25.39 14.38
N SER A 554 -10.74 25.42 15.01
CA SER A 554 -10.99 24.71 16.26
C SER A 554 -11.08 23.19 16.04
N GLU A 555 -11.78 22.75 15.00
CA GLU A 555 -11.79 21.34 14.59
C GLU A 555 -10.41 20.90 14.09
N THR A 556 -9.70 21.76 13.34
CA THR A 556 -8.32 21.48 12.90
C THR A 556 -7.41 21.19 14.08
N LYS A 557 -7.42 22.05 15.11
CA LYS A 557 -6.63 21.83 16.35
C LYS A 557 -7.04 20.55 17.07
N ARG A 558 -8.34 20.27 17.18
CA ARG A 558 -8.87 19.06 17.82
C ARG A 558 -8.37 17.79 17.11
N GLN A 559 -8.31 17.78 15.78
CA GLN A 559 -7.78 16.64 15.02
C GLN A 559 -6.26 16.50 15.11
N ILE A 560 -5.50 17.61 15.20
CA ILE A 560 -4.04 17.58 15.48
C ILE A 560 -3.78 16.99 16.87
N ASP A 561 -4.51 17.42 17.91
CA ASP A 561 -4.33 16.90 19.27
C ASP A 561 -4.73 15.41 19.36
N ALA A 562 -5.83 15.02 18.71
CA ALA A 562 -6.26 13.63 18.63
C ALA A 562 -5.28 12.75 17.84
N LEU A 563 -4.63 13.28 16.79
CA LEU A 563 -3.54 12.62 16.06
C LEU A 563 -2.34 12.36 16.98
N MET A 564 -1.88 13.37 17.72
CA MET A 564 -0.75 13.23 18.65
C MET A 564 -1.07 12.27 19.81
N ALA A 565 -2.31 12.27 20.31
CA ALA A 565 -2.78 11.31 21.30
C ALA A 565 -2.85 9.87 20.75
N THR A 566 -3.35 9.69 19.52
CA THR A 566 -3.42 8.37 18.84
C THR A 566 -2.02 7.80 18.59
N SER A 567 -1.08 8.64 18.14
CA SER A 567 0.31 8.23 17.91
C SER A 567 0.95 7.63 19.18
N ARG A 568 0.71 8.25 20.34
CA ARG A 568 1.18 7.77 21.65
C ARG A 568 0.45 6.50 22.11
N SER A 569 -0.88 6.44 21.99
CA SER A 569 -1.67 5.30 22.52
C SER A 569 -1.55 4.01 21.69
N PHE A 570 -1.03 4.09 20.47
CA PHE A 570 -0.74 2.95 19.60
C PHE A 570 0.76 2.66 19.40
N ASP A 571 1.64 3.36 20.15
CA ASP A 571 3.10 3.22 20.06
C ASP A 571 3.62 3.32 18.61
N ILE A 572 3.33 4.46 17.99
CA ILE A 572 3.72 4.79 16.62
C ILE A 572 4.95 5.69 16.69
N ALA A 573 6.06 5.24 16.09
CA ALA A 573 7.27 6.03 16.00
C ALA A 573 6.99 7.39 15.32
N PRO A 574 7.44 8.53 15.89
CA PRO A 574 7.22 9.86 15.33
C PRO A 574 8.22 10.14 14.19
N THR A 575 8.21 9.30 13.15
CA THR A 575 9.18 9.33 12.05
C THR A 575 8.51 9.13 10.70
N GLY A 576 9.16 9.64 9.65
CA GLY A 576 8.77 9.39 8.26
C GLY A 576 7.54 10.20 7.79
N PRO A 577 6.71 9.65 6.87
CA PRO A 577 5.61 10.39 6.25
C PRO A 577 4.65 11.07 7.21
N LEU A 578 4.29 10.39 8.31
CA LEU A 578 3.31 10.88 9.27
C LEU A 578 3.85 12.07 10.08
N GLU A 579 5.14 12.07 10.43
CA GLU A 579 5.80 13.17 11.12
C GLU A 579 5.76 14.45 10.26
N ILE A 580 6.16 14.34 8.99
CA ILE A 580 6.18 15.44 8.03
C ILE A 580 4.79 16.01 7.75
N LEU A 581 3.78 15.15 7.60
CA LEU A 581 2.39 15.58 7.42
C LEU A 581 1.84 16.28 8.67
N ALA A 582 2.11 15.76 9.88
CA ALA A 582 1.70 16.38 11.13
C ALA A 582 2.39 17.75 11.35
N MET A 583 3.68 17.86 11.02
CA MET A 583 4.44 19.10 11.13
C MET A 583 3.94 20.17 10.15
N TYR A 584 3.73 19.81 8.88
CA TYR A 584 3.18 20.75 7.88
C TYR A 584 1.77 21.21 8.25
N LEU A 585 0.90 20.28 8.67
CA LEU A 585 -0.44 20.57 9.17
C LEU A 585 -0.44 21.51 10.40
N THR A 586 0.56 21.38 11.27
CA THR A 586 0.75 22.29 12.42
C THR A 586 1.14 23.69 11.96
N GLY A 587 2.03 23.81 10.96
CA GLY A 587 2.35 25.10 10.31
C GLY A 587 1.12 25.75 9.66
N VAL A 588 0.31 24.97 8.95
CA VAL A 588 -0.96 25.43 8.35
C VAL A 588 -1.95 25.91 9.40
N TYR A 589 -2.05 25.24 10.56
CA TYR A 589 -2.88 25.71 11.68
C TYR A 589 -2.39 27.05 12.23
N HIS A 590 -1.08 27.21 12.49
CA HIS A 590 -0.53 28.48 12.97
C HIS A 590 -0.72 29.62 11.96
N GLN A 591 -0.56 29.35 10.65
CA GLN A 591 -0.84 30.32 9.61
C GLN A 591 -2.33 30.70 9.57
N GLY A 592 -3.22 29.73 9.73
CA GLY A 592 -4.67 29.91 9.70
C GLY A 592 -5.23 30.80 10.82
N ILE A 593 -4.62 30.75 12.02
CA ILE A 593 -4.98 31.59 13.16
C ILE A 593 -4.24 32.95 13.20
N GLY A 594 -3.35 33.23 12.25
CA GLY A 594 -2.54 34.46 12.21
C GLY A 594 -1.27 34.44 13.08
N ASP A 595 -0.86 33.29 13.60
CA ASP A 595 0.41 33.09 14.31
C ASP A 595 1.56 32.90 13.30
N LEU A 596 1.81 33.96 12.52
CA LEU A 596 2.61 33.90 11.30
C LEU A 596 4.10 33.65 11.56
N ASP A 597 4.67 34.17 12.65
CA ASP A 597 6.07 33.90 13.00
C ASP A 597 6.26 32.42 13.35
N ARG A 598 5.33 31.80 14.08
CA ARG A 598 5.40 30.38 14.41
C ARG A 598 5.17 29.50 13.18
N ALA A 599 4.26 29.89 12.29
CA ALA A 599 4.08 29.22 11.01
C ALA A 599 5.36 29.29 10.16
N LEU A 600 5.99 30.46 10.07
CA LEU A 600 7.23 30.68 9.33
C LEU A 600 8.38 29.83 9.88
N ASN A 601 8.57 29.82 11.21
CA ASN A 601 9.55 28.95 11.87
C ASN A 601 9.32 27.45 11.58
N ILE A 602 8.07 27.00 11.49
CA ILE A 602 7.75 25.60 11.14
C ILE A 602 8.05 25.32 9.66
N PHE A 603 7.65 26.20 8.74
CA PHE A 603 7.84 26.00 7.31
C PHE A 603 9.31 26.15 6.84
N GLN A 604 10.14 26.86 7.60
CA GLN A 604 11.58 27.01 7.35
C GLN A 604 12.46 25.96 8.05
N ASP A 605 11.89 25.01 8.78
CA ASP A 605 12.64 23.93 9.44
C ASP A 605 13.45 23.08 8.44
N ALA A 606 14.60 22.57 8.89
CA ALA A 606 15.51 21.78 8.06
C ALA A 606 14.88 20.52 7.44
N LYS A 607 13.82 19.97 8.04
CA LYS A 607 13.04 18.84 7.48
C LYS A 607 12.28 19.20 6.19
N PHE A 608 12.03 20.48 5.92
CA PHE A 608 11.46 20.99 4.66
C PHE A 608 12.53 21.55 3.69
N ALA A 609 13.82 21.32 3.95
CA ALA A 609 14.88 21.83 3.09
C ALA A 609 14.86 21.20 1.69
N LEU A 610 14.49 22.00 0.68
CA LEU A 610 14.50 21.58 -0.73
C LEU A 610 15.91 21.16 -1.19
N PRO A 611 16.10 19.94 -1.74
CA PRO A 611 17.40 19.41 -2.15
C PRO A 611 18.18 20.31 -3.12
N THR A 612 19.47 20.48 -2.85
CA THR A 612 20.38 21.34 -3.63
C THR A 612 20.79 20.75 -4.99
N ALA A 613 20.65 19.43 -5.17
CA ALA A 613 21.05 18.71 -6.38
C ALA A 613 19.85 18.03 -7.06
N LYS A 614 20.03 17.62 -8.32
CA LYS A 614 19.13 16.70 -9.03
C LYS A 614 19.22 15.28 -8.45
N ASN A 615 18.79 15.11 -7.19
CA ASN A 615 18.54 13.80 -6.62
C ASN A 615 17.44 13.13 -7.46
N LEU A 616 17.80 12.06 -8.17
CA LEU A 616 16.84 11.26 -8.92
C LEU A 616 15.76 10.76 -7.95
N ILE A 617 14.50 10.98 -8.30
CA ILE A 617 13.35 10.66 -7.43
C ILE A 617 13.13 9.14 -7.49
N THR A 618 13.84 8.39 -6.66
CA THR A 618 13.87 6.92 -6.76
C THR A 618 12.61 6.25 -6.21
N THR A 619 12.02 6.82 -5.15
CA THR A 619 10.86 6.28 -4.44
C THR A 619 9.69 7.25 -4.41
N SER A 620 8.52 6.73 -4.05
CA SER A 620 7.32 7.54 -3.74
C SER A 620 7.46 8.33 -2.43
N MET A 621 8.40 7.96 -1.54
CA MET A 621 8.67 8.71 -0.32
C MET A 621 9.52 9.96 -0.62
N ASP A 622 10.54 9.83 -1.49
CA ASP A 622 11.32 10.96 -2.00
C ASP A 622 10.43 12.01 -2.69
N GLN A 623 9.39 11.53 -3.38
CA GLN A 623 8.34 12.37 -3.97
C GLN A 623 7.54 13.09 -2.87
N LEU A 624 6.99 12.36 -1.89
CA LEU A 624 6.19 12.95 -0.82
C LEU A 624 6.94 14.02 -0.02
N TYR A 625 8.17 13.73 0.43
CA TYR A 625 8.95 14.70 1.21
C TYR A 625 9.22 15.98 0.43
N ARG A 626 9.59 15.85 -0.85
CA ARG A 626 9.84 17.01 -1.71
C ARG A 626 8.55 17.80 -1.96
N ASP A 627 7.43 17.14 -2.21
CA ASP A 627 6.16 17.81 -2.50
C ASP A 627 5.63 18.57 -1.28
N ILE A 628 5.74 18.03 -0.06
CA ILE A 628 5.43 18.76 1.17
C ILE A 628 6.42 19.91 1.41
N SER A 629 7.71 19.73 1.11
CA SER A 629 8.72 20.80 1.18
C SER A 629 8.44 21.93 0.18
N LEU A 630 7.92 21.62 -1.01
CA LEU A 630 7.47 22.60 -1.99
C LEU A 630 6.27 23.39 -1.44
N PHE A 631 5.28 22.72 -0.84
CA PHE A 631 4.16 23.42 -0.18
C PHE A 631 4.64 24.32 0.97
N ALA A 632 5.51 23.85 1.87
CA ALA A 632 6.09 24.68 2.94
C ALA A 632 6.79 25.95 2.40
N ALA A 633 7.52 25.84 1.28
CA ALA A 633 8.13 26.98 0.61
C ALA A 633 7.12 27.93 -0.07
N LEU A 634 6.02 27.42 -0.64
CA LEU A 634 4.93 28.24 -1.19
C LEU A 634 4.19 29.00 -0.06
N ASN A 635 3.90 28.33 1.06
CA ASN A 635 3.32 28.96 2.25
C ASN A 635 4.25 30.03 2.84
N THR A 636 5.57 29.77 2.87
CA THR A 636 6.59 30.76 3.26
C THR A 636 6.52 32.03 2.41
N LEU A 637 6.44 31.90 1.07
CA LEU A 637 6.32 33.04 0.15
C LEU A 637 5.03 33.85 0.34
N TRP A 638 3.92 33.22 0.75
CA TRP A 638 2.70 33.94 1.11
C TRP A 638 2.78 34.68 2.45
N ILE A 639 3.58 34.20 3.42
CA ILE A 639 3.83 34.90 4.69
C ILE A 639 4.76 36.10 4.45
N LEU A 640 5.83 35.93 3.67
CA LEU A 640 6.80 36.99 3.31
C LEU A 640 6.25 38.05 2.31
N HIS A 641 4.93 38.11 2.13
CA HIS A 641 4.23 39.18 1.41
C HIS A 641 3.68 40.27 2.34
N GLU A 642 3.54 39.99 3.63
CA GLU A 642 3.08 40.97 4.61
C GLU A 642 4.12 42.09 4.80
N ASN A 643 3.68 43.36 4.81
CA ASN A 643 4.56 44.54 4.76
C ASN A 643 5.70 44.52 5.78
N ASP A 644 5.40 44.12 7.02
CA ASP A 644 6.36 44.11 8.15
C ASP A 644 7.39 42.96 8.03
N ARG A 645 7.17 41.99 7.14
CA ARG A 645 7.99 40.79 6.91
C ARG A 645 8.49 40.69 5.45
N GLN A 646 8.39 41.76 4.66
CA GLN A 646 8.58 41.71 3.21
C GLN A 646 10.05 41.80 2.76
N ASP A 647 10.69 40.65 2.46
CA ASP A 647 11.95 40.61 1.69
C ASP A 647 11.69 40.21 0.23
N VAL A 648 11.66 41.21 -0.64
CA VAL A 648 11.44 41.06 -2.09
C VAL A 648 12.61 40.32 -2.78
N ASN A 649 13.84 40.41 -2.25
CA ASN A 649 15.00 39.73 -2.80
C ASN A 649 14.99 38.24 -2.40
N GLN A 650 14.68 37.93 -1.14
CA GLN A 650 14.46 36.55 -0.67
C GLN A 650 13.30 35.89 -1.44
N ASN A 651 12.18 36.60 -1.62
CA ASN A 651 11.05 36.11 -2.41
C ASN A 651 11.48 35.76 -3.84
N THR A 652 12.23 36.64 -4.50
CA THR A 652 12.75 36.40 -5.86
C THR A 652 13.69 35.18 -5.89
N ALA A 653 14.63 35.08 -4.97
CA ALA A 653 15.58 33.95 -4.90
C ALA A 653 14.90 32.60 -4.63
N LEU A 654 13.88 32.58 -3.76
CA LEU A 654 13.12 31.36 -3.44
C LEU A 654 12.18 30.96 -4.60
N ILE A 655 11.56 31.93 -5.28
CA ILE A 655 10.76 31.70 -6.49
C ILE A 655 11.61 31.09 -7.62
N GLU A 656 12.81 31.62 -7.86
CA GLU A 656 13.76 31.05 -8.83
C GLU A 656 14.23 29.64 -8.43
N LYS A 657 14.46 29.38 -7.12
CA LYS A 657 14.76 28.03 -6.59
C LYS A 657 13.60 27.04 -6.82
N LEU A 658 12.35 27.50 -6.73
CA LEU A 658 11.15 26.68 -6.89
C LEU A 658 10.82 26.34 -8.35
N ARG A 659 11.04 27.27 -9.29
CA ARG A 659 10.71 27.12 -10.72
C ARG A 659 11.02 25.71 -11.30
N PRO A 660 12.26 25.17 -11.22
CA PRO A 660 12.60 23.90 -11.85
C PRO A 660 11.88 22.67 -11.26
N PHE A 661 11.29 22.78 -10.07
CA PHE A 661 10.50 21.71 -9.46
C PHE A 661 9.00 21.86 -9.73
N CYS A 662 8.51 23.09 -9.93
CA CYS A 662 7.09 23.39 -9.97
C CYS A 662 6.49 23.47 -11.38
N GLU A 663 7.17 24.07 -12.37
CA GLU A 663 6.57 24.35 -13.69
C GLU A 663 6.08 23.10 -14.43
N HIS A 664 6.84 22.00 -14.32
CA HIS A 664 6.58 20.73 -15.01
C HIS A 664 6.24 19.61 -14.01
N HIS A 665 5.69 19.97 -12.84
CA HIS A 665 5.39 19.01 -11.79
C HIS A 665 4.24 18.05 -12.17
N PRO A 666 4.30 16.74 -11.87
CA PRO A 666 3.22 15.80 -12.21
C PRO A 666 1.84 16.15 -11.60
N SER A 667 1.81 16.87 -10.47
CA SER A 667 0.58 17.39 -9.89
C SER A 667 0.21 18.75 -10.48
N VAL A 668 -0.88 18.79 -11.26
CA VAL A 668 -1.49 20.01 -11.81
C VAL A 668 -1.98 20.95 -10.70
N ASP A 669 -2.39 20.42 -9.54
CA ASP A 669 -2.75 21.21 -8.37
C ASP A 669 -1.52 21.93 -7.76
N LEU A 670 -0.33 21.32 -7.77
CA LEU A 670 0.92 21.98 -7.35
C LEU A 670 1.36 23.04 -8.37
N GLN A 671 1.26 22.75 -9.68
CA GLN A 671 1.46 23.77 -10.71
C GLN A 671 0.50 24.97 -10.50
N THR A 672 -0.76 24.70 -10.16
CA THR A 672 -1.78 25.74 -9.91
C THR A 672 -1.42 26.61 -8.71
N ALA A 673 -1.00 26.01 -7.59
CA ALA A 673 -0.50 26.74 -6.42
C ALA A 673 0.73 27.62 -6.74
N PHE A 674 1.71 27.09 -7.48
CA PHE A 674 2.89 27.85 -7.90
C PHE A 674 2.56 29.02 -8.84
N ASN A 675 1.65 28.83 -9.80
CA ASN A 675 1.17 29.92 -10.66
C ASN A 675 0.42 31.01 -9.88
N LEU A 676 -0.30 30.64 -8.82
CA LEU A 676 -0.96 31.60 -7.92
C LEU A 676 0.06 32.38 -7.07
N VAL A 677 1.09 31.72 -6.54
CA VAL A 677 2.23 32.38 -5.87
C VAL A 677 2.91 33.38 -6.82
N TRP A 678 3.24 32.97 -8.05
CA TRP A 678 3.88 33.85 -9.05
C TRP A 678 3.03 35.09 -9.39
N ALA A 679 1.71 34.95 -9.43
CA ALA A 679 0.79 36.04 -9.72
C ALA A 679 0.50 36.97 -8.51
N THR A 680 0.82 36.54 -7.28
CA THR A 680 0.49 37.26 -6.04
C THR A 680 1.70 37.91 -5.36
N VAL A 681 2.83 37.20 -5.26
CA VAL A 681 3.99 37.62 -4.46
C VAL A 681 4.87 38.65 -5.21
N PRO A 682 5.28 39.76 -4.57
CA PRO A 682 6.18 40.75 -5.16
C PRO A 682 7.61 40.22 -5.38
N THR A 683 8.20 40.60 -6.51
CA THR A 683 9.58 40.25 -6.93
C THR A 683 10.40 41.48 -7.32
N ASN A 684 11.71 41.32 -7.43
CA ASN A 684 12.65 42.34 -7.89
C ASN A 684 13.47 41.79 -9.08
N PRO A 685 13.25 42.24 -10.33
CA PRO A 685 12.29 43.28 -10.74
C PRO A 685 10.82 42.82 -10.60
N PRO A 686 9.85 43.76 -10.56
CA PRO A 686 8.42 43.42 -10.50
C PRO A 686 7.94 42.61 -11.71
N VAL A 687 7.11 41.59 -11.45
CA VAL A 687 6.49 40.75 -12.49
C VAL A 687 5.67 41.60 -13.46
N GLN A 688 5.95 41.49 -14.76
CA GLN A 688 5.24 42.27 -15.77
C GLN A 688 3.79 41.77 -15.93
N MET A 689 2.84 42.69 -16.13
CA MET A 689 1.39 42.40 -16.13
C MET A 689 0.98 41.29 -17.14
N TYR A 690 1.66 41.16 -18.27
CA TYR A 690 1.40 40.07 -19.23
C TYR A 690 1.76 38.68 -18.66
N GLN A 691 2.80 38.59 -17.83
CA GLN A 691 3.22 37.36 -17.16
C GLN A 691 2.20 37.01 -16.07
N VAL A 692 1.76 37.98 -15.25
CA VAL A 692 0.69 37.80 -14.26
C VAL A 692 -0.59 37.24 -14.92
N LYS A 693 -0.98 37.79 -16.08
CA LYS A 693 -2.11 37.28 -16.87
C LYS A 693 -1.90 35.85 -17.39
N ASN A 694 -0.68 35.49 -17.80
CA ASN A 694 -0.36 34.14 -18.25
C ASN A 694 -0.41 33.12 -17.09
N HIS A 695 0.20 33.43 -15.94
CA HIS A 695 0.18 32.57 -14.76
C HIS A 695 -1.24 32.39 -14.20
N LEU A 696 -2.04 33.45 -14.10
CA LEU A 696 -3.44 33.32 -13.69
C LEU A 696 -4.28 32.50 -14.68
N ARG A 697 -4.04 32.62 -15.99
CA ARG A 697 -4.67 31.76 -16.99
C ARG A 697 -4.25 30.28 -16.83
N ALA A 698 -2.99 30.02 -16.52
CA ALA A 698 -2.50 28.67 -16.24
C ALA A 698 -3.16 28.08 -14.97
N ALA A 699 -3.25 28.86 -13.88
CA ALA A 699 -3.95 28.46 -12.66
C ALA A 699 -5.45 28.17 -12.90
N LEU A 700 -6.14 29.01 -13.68
CA LEU A 700 -7.55 28.81 -14.01
C LEU A 700 -7.76 27.53 -14.83
N ASN A 701 -6.91 27.27 -15.81
CA ASN A 701 -6.92 26.04 -16.60
C ASN A 701 -6.67 24.81 -15.70
N GLY A 702 -5.67 24.89 -14.80
CA GLY A 702 -5.30 23.80 -13.89
C GLY A 702 -6.43 23.44 -12.92
N ALA A 703 -6.95 24.44 -12.19
CA ALA A 703 -8.09 24.26 -11.28
C ALA A 703 -9.35 23.71 -11.98
N SER A 704 -9.58 24.12 -13.24
CA SER A 704 -10.69 23.60 -14.06
C SER A 704 -10.46 22.16 -14.51
N ALA A 705 -9.21 21.76 -14.77
CA ALA A 705 -8.84 20.41 -15.18
C ALA A 705 -8.88 19.41 -14.01
N THR A 706 -8.44 19.81 -12.80
CA THR A 706 -8.55 18.98 -11.58
C THR A 706 -9.93 19.04 -10.94
N ALA A 707 -10.80 19.95 -11.39
CA ALA A 707 -12.12 20.26 -10.83
C ALA A 707 -12.08 20.70 -9.35
N ASN A 708 -10.96 21.27 -8.91
CA ASN A 708 -10.70 21.70 -7.54
C ASN A 708 -11.46 23.02 -7.25
N THR A 709 -12.52 22.94 -6.44
CA THR A 709 -13.37 24.10 -6.14
C THR A 709 -12.65 25.21 -5.38
N GLN A 710 -11.60 24.87 -4.61
CA GLN A 710 -10.84 25.82 -3.80
C GLN A 710 -9.84 26.60 -4.66
N PHE A 711 -9.04 25.96 -5.52
CA PHE A 711 -8.18 26.70 -6.45
C PHE A 711 -8.96 27.55 -7.45
N LEU A 712 -10.14 27.10 -7.89
CA LEU A 712 -11.02 27.90 -8.73
C LEU A 712 -11.51 29.16 -7.99
N CYS A 713 -11.86 29.03 -6.71
CA CYS A 713 -12.20 30.16 -5.83
C CYS A 713 -11.03 31.16 -5.70
N ILE A 714 -9.84 30.67 -5.33
CA ILE A 714 -8.65 31.51 -5.14
C ILE A 714 -8.30 32.23 -6.44
N THR A 715 -8.28 31.52 -7.57
CA THR A 715 -7.93 32.09 -8.88
C THR A 715 -8.88 33.19 -9.32
N LEU A 716 -10.20 33.00 -9.19
CA LEU A 716 -11.19 34.02 -9.56
C LEU A 716 -11.09 35.27 -8.67
N ASN A 717 -10.84 35.10 -7.37
CA ASN A 717 -10.61 36.24 -6.47
C ASN A 717 -9.33 37.00 -6.84
N VAL A 718 -8.20 36.32 -7.06
CA VAL A 718 -6.94 36.98 -7.46
C VAL A 718 -7.07 37.66 -8.82
N MET A 719 -7.76 37.05 -9.80
CA MET A 719 -8.07 37.71 -11.08
C MET A 719 -8.90 38.97 -10.89
N CYS A 720 -9.96 38.90 -10.08
CA CYS A 720 -10.82 40.05 -9.81
C CYS A 720 -10.04 41.20 -9.15
N SER A 721 -9.19 40.88 -8.17
CA SER A 721 -8.33 41.84 -7.49
C SER A 721 -7.30 42.48 -8.43
N ARG A 722 -6.61 41.68 -9.26
CA ARG A 722 -5.55 42.17 -10.16
C ARG A 722 -6.07 42.95 -11.38
N PHE A 723 -7.29 42.69 -11.86
CA PHE A 723 -7.77 43.24 -13.14
C PHE A 723 -9.01 44.14 -13.04
N PHE A 724 -9.82 44.05 -11.98
CA PHE A 724 -11.11 44.74 -11.89
C PHE A 724 -11.31 45.59 -10.63
N SER A 725 -10.33 45.64 -9.73
CA SER A 725 -10.34 46.59 -8.60
C SER A 725 -10.51 48.03 -9.08
N ASN A 726 -11.50 48.74 -8.54
CA ASN A 726 -11.86 50.12 -8.88
C ASN A 726 -12.26 50.34 -10.37
N VAL A 727 -12.63 49.29 -11.10
CA VAL A 727 -13.15 49.39 -12.48
C VAL A 727 -14.68 49.47 -12.49
N VAL A 728 -15.24 50.51 -13.10
CA VAL A 728 -16.68 50.66 -13.32
C VAL A 728 -17.12 49.85 -14.54
N GLY A 729 -18.08 48.94 -14.38
CA GLY A 729 -18.82 48.32 -15.48
C GLY A 729 -19.13 46.83 -15.32
N ASP A 730 -20.08 46.34 -16.12
CA ASP A 730 -20.61 44.97 -16.14
C ASP A 730 -19.59 43.85 -15.96
N GLN A 731 -18.41 43.96 -16.57
CA GLN A 731 -17.40 42.89 -16.53
C GLN A 731 -16.75 42.76 -15.15
N ALA A 732 -16.53 43.89 -14.45
CA ALA A 732 -16.05 43.88 -13.07
C ALA A 732 -17.11 43.27 -12.14
N GLU A 733 -18.38 43.67 -12.28
CA GLU A 733 -19.50 43.13 -11.50
C GLU A 733 -19.65 41.62 -11.70
N LYS A 734 -19.67 41.16 -12.95
CA LYS A 734 -19.80 39.74 -13.30
C LYS A 734 -18.60 38.92 -12.82
N SER A 735 -17.39 39.49 -12.81
CA SER A 735 -16.20 38.84 -12.23
C SER A 735 -16.30 38.74 -10.70
N ALA A 736 -16.75 39.78 -10.01
CA ALA A 736 -16.87 39.79 -8.55
C ALA A 736 -18.00 38.85 -8.07
N MET A 737 -19.15 38.87 -8.74
CA MET A 737 -20.25 37.94 -8.46
C MET A 737 -19.83 36.48 -8.69
N ALA A 738 -19.04 36.18 -9.74
CA ALA A 738 -18.51 34.84 -9.98
C ALA A 738 -17.53 34.39 -8.89
N ALA A 739 -16.69 35.30 -8.38
CA ALA A 739 -15.77 35.04 -7.28
C ALA A 739 -16.51 34.75 -5.96
N SER A 740 -17.53 35.55 -5.60
CA SER A 740 -18.40 35.33 -4.42
C SER A 740 -19.21 34.04 -4.52
N THR A 741 -19.79 33.76 -5.70
CA THR A 741 -20.49 32.48 -5.98
C THR A 741 -19.55 31.30 -5.77
N GLN A 742 -18.31 31.37 -6.26
CA GLN A 742 -17.36 30.27 -6.13
C GLN A 742 -16.77 30.14 -4.71
N ALA A 743 -16.66 31.23 -3.95
CA ALA A 743 -16.35 31.19 -2.52
C ALA A 743 -17.50 30.59 -1.69
N THR A 744 -18.74 30.83 -2.11
CA THR A 744 -19.90 30.12 -1.56
C THR A 744 -19.79 28.62 -1.83
N ASN A 745 -19.48 28.20 -3.06
CA ASN A 745 -19.32 26.79 -3.46
C ASN A 745 -18.14 26.06 -2.79
N SER A 746 -17.06 26.77 -2.43
CA SER A 746 -15.85 26.20 -1.81
C SER A 746 -15.98 25.98 -0.30
N GLY A 747 -17.02 26.54 0.33
CA GLY A 747 -17.33 26.39 1.76
C GLY A 747 -16.42 27.14 2.74
N ASN A 748 -15.26 27.64 2.28
CA ASN A 748 -14.27 28.29 3.13
C ASN A 748 -14.74 29.68 3.59
N VAL A 749 -14.82 29.89 4.91
CA VAL A 749 -15.39 31.13 5.47
C VAL A 749 -14.49 32.37 5.24
N LEU A 750 -13.16 32.21 5.21
CA LEU A 750 -12.25 33.32 4.90
C LEU A 750 -12.41 33.78 3.44
N TRP A 751 -12.45 32.85 2.49
CA TRP A 751 -12.61 33.19 1.08
C TRP A 751 -13.97 33.79 0.74
N ARG A 752 -15.04 33.42 1.46
CA ARG A 752 -16.33 34.14 1.39
C ARG A 752 -16.18 35.58 1.84
N SER A 753 -15.59 35.79 3.02
CA SER A 753 -15.33 37.14 3.55
C SER A 753 -14.52 38.01 2.57
N VAL A 754 -13.52 37.45 1.90
CA VAL A 754 -12.70 38.18 0.91
C VAL A 754 -13.53 38.50 -0.34
N ALA A 755 -14.21 37.50 -0.92
CA ALA A 755 -14.96 37.66 -2.15
C ALA A 755 -16.16 38.62 -2.01
N ASP A 756 -16.88 38.52 -0.90
CA ASP A 756 -18.02 39.39 -0.59
C ASP A 756 -17.54 40.82 -0.30
N GLY A 757 -16.40 41.00 0.39
CA GLY A 757 -15.79 42.33 0.59
C GLY A 757 -15.38 42.99 -0.74
N MET A 758 -14.82 42.21 -1.68
CA MET A 758 -14.50 42.70 -3.02
C MET A 758 -15.73 43.00 -3.87
N LEU A 759 -16.81 42.23 -3.73
CA LEU A 759 -18.09 42.49 -4.39
C LEU A 759 -18.76 43.76 -3.83
N ALA A 760 -18.70 43.98 -2.51
CA ALA A 760 -19.16 45.21 -1.88
C ALA A 760 -18.43 46.45 -2.43
N GLN A 761 -17.10 46.41 -2.52
CA GLN A 761 -16.30 47.49 -3.15
C GLN A 761 -16.69 47.70 -4.63
N CYS A 762 -16.97 46.63 -5.37
CA CYS A 762 -17.41 46.72 -6.76
C CYS A 762 -18.78 47.39 -6.89
N TYR A 763 -19.72 47.10 -5.99
CA TYR A 763 -21.01 47.78 -5.91
C TYR A 763 -20.89 49.26 -5.49
N GLU A 764 -20.02 49.58 -4.54
CA GLU A 764 -19.76 50.97 -4.10
C GLU A 764 -19.22 51.82 -5.26
N VAL A 765 -18.22 51.31 -5.99
CA VAL A 765 -17.63 51.96 -7.18
C VAL A 765 -18.67 52.14 -8.31
N GLN A 766 -19.73 51.33 -8.35
CA GLN A 766 -20.87 51.48 -9.26
C GLN A 766 -22.03 52.33 -8.71
N GLY A 767 -21.92 52.86 -7.49
CA GLY A 767 -22.98 53.64 -6.82
C GLY A 767 -24.14 52.81 -6.26
N LYS A 768 -24.07 51.47 -6.28
CA LYS A 768 -25.08 50.53 -5.76
C LYS A 768 -24.98 50.39 -4.24
N LYS A 769 -25.15 51.52 -3.53
CA LYS A 769 -24.81 51.66 -2.10
C LYS A 769 -25.49 50.66 -1.16
N ASP A 770 -26.77 50.38 -1.37
CA ASP A 770 -27.53 49.49 -0.48
C ASP A 770 -27.00 48.05 -0.57
N LEU A 771 -26.77 47.56 -1.80
CA LEU A 771 -26.15 46.26 -2.07
C LEU A 771 -24.70 46.19 -1.56
N ALA A 772 -23.93 47.28 -1.67
CA ALA A 772 -22.59 47.36 -1.10
C ALA A 772 -22.62 47.21 0.43
N GLN A 773 -23.53 47.90 1.11
CA GLN A 773 -23.67 47.84 2.58
C GLN A 773 -24.20 46.48 3.06
N GLU A 774 -25.11 45.83 2.34
CA GLU A 774 -25.57 44.47 2.65
C GLU A 774 -24.44 43.44 2.47
N THR A 775 -23.75 43.48 1.33
CA THR A 775 -22.66 42.53 1.02
C THR A 775 -21.49 42.70 1.99
N LEU A 776 -21.16 43.94 2.39
CA LEU A 776 -20.13 44.22 3.39
C LEU A 776 -20.48 43.66 4.78
N GLN A 777 -21.76 43.66 5.18
CA GLN A 777 -22.19 43.03 6.43
C GLN A 777 -22.03 41.50 6.41
N GLN A 778 -22.30 40.86 5.26
CA GLN A 778 -22.04 39.42 5.09
C GLN A 778 -20.54 39.11 5.16
N ALA A 779 -19.70 39.91 4.49
CA ALA A 779 -18.25 39.79 4.59
C ALA A 779 -17.77 39.89 6.06
N GLN A 780 -18.21 40.92 6.79
CA GLN A 780 -17.89 41.10 8.21
C GLN A 780 -18.45 39.99 9.11
N TYR A 781 -19.56 39.35 8.75
CA TYR A 781 -20.07 38.16 9.46
C TYR A 781 -19.15 36.94 9.24
N PHE A 782 -18.75 36.66 8.00
CA PHE A 782 -17.83 35.55 7.71
C PHE A 782 -16.42 35.76 8.30
N ALA A 783 -15.90 36.99 8.30
CA ALA A 783 -14.65 37.33 8.99
C ALA A 783 -14.70 36.97 10.48
N ARG A 784 -15.78 37.39 11.18
CA ARG A 784 -15.99 37.07 12.60
C ARG A 784 -16.15 35.57 12.83
N LYS A 785 -16.85 34.85 11.95
CA LYS A 785 -17.00 33.38 12.04
C LYS A 785 -15.66 32.65 11.90
N ALA A 786 -14.77 33.12 11.02
CA ALA A 786 -13.43 32.56 10.86
C ALA A 786 -12.55 32.82 12.09
N ALA A 787 -12.55 34.05 12.60
CA ALA A 787 -11.77 34.43 13.80
C ALA A 787 -12.24 33.70 15.08
N LEU A 788 -13.53 33.40 15.19
CA LEU A 788 -14.12 32.67 16.33
C LEU A 788 -14.06 31.13 16.18
N GLY A 789 -13.54 30.60 15.06
CA GLY A 789 -13.31 29.17 14.87
C GLY A 789 -14.55 28.29 14.99
N SER A 790 -15.64 28.62 14.27
CA SER A 790 -16.82 27.75 14.09
C SER A 790 -17.42 27.14 15.37
N GLY A 791 -17.81 28.00 16.33
CA GLY A 791 -18.72 27.57 17.41
C GLY A 791 -20.00 26.90 16.85
N PRO A 792 -20.53 25.85 17.51
CA PRO A 792 -21.68 25.12 17.00
C PRO A 792 -22.94 25.98 16.93
N SER A 793 -23.78 25.68 15.94
CA SER A 793 -25.14 26.23 15.75
C SER A 793 -26.16 25.13 16.02
#